data_AF-A0A521KEQ1-F1
#
_entry.id   AF-A0A521KEQ1-F1
#
_cell.length_a   1.000
_cell.length_b   1.000
_cell.length_c   1.000
_cell.angle_alpha   90.00
_cell.angle_beta   90.00
_cell.angle_gamma   90.00
#
_symmetry.space_group_name_H-M   'P 1'
#
loop_
_entity.id
_entity.type
_entity.pdbx_description
1 polymer ?
#
loop_
_entity_poly.entity_id
_entity_poly.type
_entity_poly.pdbx_seq_one_letter_code
_entity_poly.pdbx_strand_id
1 'polypeptide(L)'
;MSFQGDVAGIGLSEVLQSLSRSEREGVLLLEAPGLAVRLGMRDSQIFLLPAPAEDLDELARRVQCAWIEDLPLAVRERRIQEVARAQRMESLYAMLDAPQMHFRFSPGPIVGLLGIATGANGAPPDVNSLFGPGYTAEFVLLEHARLFDESQGKQVLDPWAIPLLQVDISEESRRNWLAHCNGSVTLAELADRMGWTLRQTRAAVREALTRGELALPGADAQFECAIAELRNYRTHRAAARLTGWTRSRSGGPLDPGTTSALLQEWQAGRFAGALRAMPAQSARALLRALDRSISDPRGALERWESIREQFRTDPACALRCMAWRCSHGGALGDGAIGELLRIAAFFRDRGQRARARIALRLAATQQPSQMSARLELGLLLCDAGLSEEGGAWVISAAQELIDGGEYERALSALRALLRTDPENKDAQSLLFQTSSLERRRKRRRMQGTVALAVFLLAATVAVVDIRRRSNLEQELARISALSGDPKASMAELDRCFPGDTRGEVSAVRAALQRRFVESEKARRTEWLGVYEAVRAECQNGDPEVGLDRAIALPAPPQLEVEVPEWPTRAGLLSVLARRVEERTESARRNIGASEITILAEERELVLLRALLARCDREAESTDLADFRAHLERVRASAYAARAKRADAQRIAADKETLREQDSMLETARSQARALDLEEALATYAKLITAVAPSSLPTLEAERDKVKLHHEAVLQAQALAKAGRHAEARTALEKGCPDTREHALPWRVVTDPPGARAHLSDGSSRVTPFVLHSAYGERVVFDLEASGCASRHCEFRDPADVSLVLFRAPERAWDTHGAVEALPVSVGEDHVLANRFGELEKRGKAGLRWEQKLQTLGGVARTPMFLPQRPGWLLVLCEDGRCFLVEAATGQVEGPEELGSPPAEGTLATRGTLVAKLVDGRLAQWTDSVKPMLHPVDRPYLEPPTQADLERSAGSFAVLRRIATPEVELESPWTKWRVEVQGDRFQFRGPDGSTRHGSAERAGQWNYAAWEAPNATIPLGRLWVSDERGLRSFLP
;
A
#
# COMPACT_ATOMS: atom_id res chain seq x y z
N MET A 1 16.70 -36.47 14.77
CA MET A 1 18.09 -36.24 14.31
C MET A 1 18.23 -34.79 13.87
N SER A 2 19.36 -34.15 14.16
CA SER A 2 19.71 -32.85 13.56
C SER A 2 20.12 -33.03 12.09
N PHE A 3 19.84 -32.04 11.24
CA PHE A 3 20.26 -32.05 9.84
C PHE A 3 20.73 -30.66 9.40
N GLN A 4 21.64 -30.60 8.44
CA GLN A 4 22.29 -29.37 7.99
C GLN A 4 22.67 -29.46 6.50
N GLY A 5 22.84 -28.33 5.83
CA GLY A 5 23.22 -28.27 4.42
C GLY A 5 23.33 -26.84 3.89
N ASP A 6 23.75 -26.72 2.63
CA ASP A 6 23.94 -25.43 1.95
C ASP A 6 22.80 -25.21 0.93
N VAL A 7 22.24 -24.01 0.91
CA VAL A 7 21.03 -23.66 0.14
C VAL A 7 21.13 -22.23 -0.41
N ALA A 8 20.45 -21.95 -1.52
CA ALA A 8 20.32 -20.61 -2.12
C ALA A 8 18.84 -20.17 -2.14
N GLY A 9 18.56 -18.93 -1.73
CA GLY A 9 17.27 -18.24 -1.82
C GLY A 9 16.02 -19.12 -1.75
N ILE A 10 15.46 -19.47 -2.92
CA ILE A 10 14.24 -20.27 -3.11
C ILE A 10 14.21 -21.52 -2.21
N GLY A 11 15.32 -22.25 -2.08
CA GLY A 11 15.35 -23.48 -1.28
C GLY A 11 15.13 -23.26 0.23
N LEU A 12 15.40 -22.05 0.76
CA LEU A 12 15.03 -21.73 2.14
C LEU A 12 13.50 -21.69 2.31
N SER A 13 12.76 -21.21 1.30
CA SER A 13 11.30 -21.23 1.34
C SER A 13 10.74 -22.66 1.40
N GLU A 14 11.36 -23.59 0.66
CA GLU A 14 11.03 -25.02 0.70
C GLU A 14 11.36 -25.65 2.06
N VAL A 15 12.53 -25.33 2.64
CA VAL A 15 12.93 -25.80 3.99
C VAL A 15 11.97 -25.30 5.05
N LEU A 16 11.56 -24.02 5.02
CA LEU A 16 10.61 -23.44 5.98
C LEU A 16 9.21 -24.06 5.83
N GLN A 17 8.71 -24.21 4.60
CA GLN A 17 7.42 -24.88 4.35
C GLN A 17 7.46 -26.37 4.72
N SER A 18 8.58 -27.06 4.48
CA SER A 18 8.74 -28.47 4.85
C SER A 18 8.81 -28.65 6.37
N LEU A 19 9.46 -27.74 7.09
CA LEU A 19 9.51 -27.77 8.56
C LEU A 19 8.15 -27.44 9.18
N SER A 20 7.41 -26.44 8.68
CA SER A 20 6.07 -26.13 9.20
C SER A 20 5.07 -27.27 8.91
N ARG A 21 4.99 -27.77 7.67
CA ARG A 21 4.12 -28.89 7.28
C ARG A 21 4.42 -30.23 7.97
N SER A 22 5.57 -30.37 8.65
CA SER A 22 5.96 -31.61 9.33
C SER A 22 5.87 -31.53 10.86
N GLU A 23 5.32 -30.44 11.42
CA GLU A 23 5.10 -30.21 12.86
C GLU A 23 6.34 -30.42 13.74
N ARG A 24 7.55 -30.29 13.17
CA ARG A 24 8.81 -30.61 13.85
C ARG A 24 9.20 -29.52 14.85
N GLU A 25 9.11 -29.81 16.14
CA GLU A 25 9.67 -28.92 17.17
C GLU A 25 11.21 -28.91 17.13
N GLY A 26 11.81 -27.71 17.13
CA GLY A 26 13.25 -27.53 17.13
C GLY A 26 13.71 -26.10 16.89
N VAL A 27 15.03 -25.92 16.78
CA VAL A 27 15.68 -24.64 16.45
C VAL A 27 16.42 -24.77 15.12
N LEU A 28 16.07 -23.93 14.15
CA LEU A 28 16.78 -23.74 12.89
C LEU A 28 17.75 -22.57 13.04
N LEU A 29 19.04 -22.83 12.80
CA LEU A 29 20.08 -21.82 12.65
C LEU A 29 20.36 -21.62 11.16
N LEU A 30 20.45 -20.37 10.73
CA LEU A 30 20.78 -19.96 9.35
C LEU A 30 22.00 -19.03 9.42
N GLU A 31 23.02 -19.30 8.61
CA GLU A 31 24.27 -18.54 8.58
C GLU A 31 24.67 -18.20 7.14
N ALA A 32 24.98 -16.92 6.90
CA ALA A 32 25.49 -16.41 5.63
C ALA A 32 26.59 -15.36 5.91
N PRO A 33 27.38 -14.92 4.92
CA PRO A 33 28.50 -13.99 5.15
C PRO A 33 28.08 -12.66 5.79
N GLY A 34 28.28 -12.55 7.12
CA GLY A 34 27.91 -11.37 7.91
C GLY A 34 26.46 -11.35 8.42
N LEU A 35 25.70 -12.45 8.29
CA LEU A 35 24.31 -12.55 8.71
C LEU A 35 24.04 -13.89 9.42
N ALA A 36 23.38 -13.85 10.57
CA ALA A 36 22.96 -15.06 11.30
C ALA A 36 21.54 -14.89 11.83
N VAL A 37 20.69 -15.92 11.62
CA VAL A 37 19.28 -15.92 12.03
C VAL A 37 18.99 -17.22 12.79
N ARG A 38 18.22 -17.11 13.88
CA ARG A 38 17.78 -18.26 14.68
C ARG A 38 16.26 -18.29 14.75
N LEU A 39 15.65 -19.40 14.33
CA LEU A 39 14.21 -19.60 14.31
C LEU A 39 13.83 -20.79 15.19
N GLY A 40 12.76 -20.67 15.96
CA GLY A 40 12.12 -21.79 16.64
C GLY A 40 10.98 -22.31 15.78
N MET A 41 10.95 -23.61 15.50
CA MET A 41 9.81 -24.28 14.89
C MET A 41 9.00 -24.95 15.99
N ARG A 42 7.68 -24.72 16.05
CA ARG A 42 6.74 -25.38 16.97
C ARG A 42 5.30 -25.16 16.49
N ASP A 43 4.43 -26.16 16.63
CA ASP A 43 2.99 -26.05 16.37
C ASP A 43 2.65 -25.42 14.99
N SER A 44 3.40 -25.84 13.94
CA SER A 44 3.41 -25.27 12.58
C SER A 44 3.81 -23.78 12.44
N GLN A 45 4.23 -23.14 13.53
CA GLN A 45 4.66 -21.73 13.58
C GLN A 45 6.19 -21.58 13.65
N ILE A 46 6.63 -20.38 13.24
CA ILE A 46 8.01 -19.87 13.29
C ILE A 46 8.10 -18.79 14.38
N PHE A 47 8.96 -19.01 15.36
CA PHE A 47 9.28 -18.06 16.42
C PHE A 47 10.63 -17.40 16.13
N LEU A 48 10.71 -16.08 16.27
CA LEU A 48 11.92 -15.30 15.99
C LEU A 48 12.80 -15.24 17.25
N LEU A 49 13.84 -16.07 17.30
CA LEU A 49 14.68 -16.25 18.49
C LEU A 49 15.91 -15.31 18.47
N PRO A 50 16.48 -14.95 19.63
CA PRO A 50 17.71 -14.15 19.68
C PRO A 50 18.87 -14.80 18.91
N ALA A 51 19.52 -14.03 18.05
CA ALA A 51 20.74 -14.46 17.38
C ALA A 51 21.95 -14.43 18.33
N PRO A 52 23.04 -15.20 18.10
CA PRO A 52 24.24 -15.18 18.95
C PRO A 52 24.95 -13.81 19.03
N ALA A 53 24.69 -12.93 18.07
CA ALA A 53 25.26 -11.58 17.97
C ALA A 53 24.19 -10.47 18.20
N GLU A 54 23.07 -10.80 18.84
CA GLU A 54 22.04 -9.82 19.20
C GLU A 54 22.46 -9.07 20.47
N ASP A 55 22.66 -7.76 20.36
CA ASP A 55 23.05 -6.87 21.45
C ASP A 55 21.82 -6.19 22.07
N LEU A 56 21.61 -6.42 23.37
CA LEU A 56 20.52 -5.82 24.13
C LEU A 56 20.73 -4.32 24.40
N ASP A 57 21.98 -3.86 24.50
CA ASP A 57 22.29 -2.44 24.69
C ASP A 57 22.07 -1.65 23.38
N GLU A 58 22.32 -2.25 22.21
CA GLU A 58 21.90 -1.73 20.91
C GLU A 58 20.37 -1.59 20.83
N LEU A 59 19.62 -2.62 21.20
CA LEU A 59 18.15 -2.59 21.19
C LEU A 59 17.58 -1.54 22.17
N ALA A 60 18.12 -1.47 23.40
CA ALA A 60 17.73 -0.48 24.40
C ALA A 60 18.05 0.96 23.99
N ARG A 61 19.10 1.15 23.20
CA ARG A 61 19.56 2.44 22.63
C ARG A 61 18.79 2.83 21.37
N ARG A 62 18.37 1.88 20.53
CA ARG A 62 17.43 2.09 19.42
C ARG A 62 16.10 2.62 19.92
N VAL A 63 15.54 2.01 20.97
CA VAL A 63 14.33 2.52 21.65
C VAL A 63 14.53 3.94 22.17
N GLN A 64 15.68 4.27 22.77
CA GLN A 64 16.00 5.65 23.20
C GLN A 64 16.23 6.64 22.03
N CYS A 65 16.56 6.16 20.84
CA CYS A 65 16.64 7.00 19.63
C CYS A 65 15.26 7.21 18.98
N ALA A 66 14.37 6.22 19.09
CA ALA A 66 13.00 6.28 18.56
C ALA A 66 12.08 7.14 19.44
N TRP A 67 12.11 6.95 20.77
CA TRP A 67 11.36 7.74 21.75
C TRP A 67 12.29 8.68 22.52
N ILE A 68 12.04 9.99 22.38
CA ILE A 68 12.84 11.08 22.98
C ILE A 68 12.53 11.25 24.47
N GLU A 69 11.32 10.86 24.89
CA GLU A 69 10.81 10.95 26.25
C GLU A 69 11.18 9.69 27.06
N ASP A 70 11.47 9.85 28.35
CA ASP A 70 11.79 8.73 29.24
C ASP A 70 10.56 7.84 29.45
N LEU A 71 10.54 6.71 28.72
CA LEU A 71 9.49 5.70 28.82
C LEU A 71 9.53 4.98 30.18
N PRO A 72 8.37 4.75 30.84
CA PRO A 72 8.29 3.87 32.01
C PRO A 72 8.87 2.48 31.72
N LEU A 73 9.54 1.87 32.70
CA LEU A 73 10.35 0.66 32.49
C LEU A 73 9.61 -0.46 31.74
N ALA A 74 8.40 -0.82 32.17
CA ALA A 74 7.59 -1.85 31.51
C ALA A 74 7.19 -1.51 30.06
N VAL A 75 7.05 -0.22 29.73
CA VAL A 75 6.83 0.23 28.34
C VAL A 75 8.14 0.12 27.55
N ARG A 76 9.27 0.52 28.13
CA ARG A 76 10.60 0.41 27.52
C ARG A 76 10.97 -1.05 27.20
N GLU A 77 10.78 -1.96 28.14
CA GLU A 77 11.01 -3.40 27.96
C GLU A 77 10.15 -3.98 26.83
N ARG A 78 8.86 -3.63 26.79
CA ARG A 78 7.98 -4.00 25.68
C ARG A 78 8.45 -3.44 24.34
N ARG A 79 8.87 -2.17 24.27
CA ARG A 79 9.41 -1.59 23.02
C ARG A 79 10.71 -2.26 22.59
N ILE A 80 11.58 -2.67 23.52
CA ILE A 80 12.79 -3.44 23.23
C ILE A 80 12.42 -4.78 22.57
N GLN A 81 11.40 -5.49 23.08
CA GLN A 81 10.90 -6.73 22.48
C GLN A 81 10.29 -6.52 21.09
N GLU A 82 9.51 -5.45 20.89
CA GLU A 82 8.91 -5.10 19.60
C GLU A 82 9.99 -4.77 18.53
N VAL A 83 11.00 -3.95 18.89
CA VAL A 83 12.15 -3.64 18.02
C VAL A 83 13.01 -4.88 17.73
N ALA A 84 13.25 -5.74 18.73
CA ALA A 84 13.99 -6.98 18.54
C ALA A 84 13.28 -7.95 17.57
N ARG A 85 11.96 -8.13 17.73
CA ARG A 85 11.14 -8.97 16.86
C ARG A 85 11.14 -8.43 15.41
N ALA A 86 11.07 -7.12 15.23
CA ALA A 86 11.21 -6.48 13.92
C ALA A 86 12.61 -6.67 13.30
N GLN A 87 13.69 -6.49 14.08
CA GLN A 87 15.07 -6.72 13.63
C GLN A 87 15.29 -8.18 13.19
N ARG A 88 14.80 -9.16 13.97
CA ARG A 88 14.91 -10.58 13.62
C ARG A 88 14.16 -10.92 12.32
N MET A 89 13.03 -10.26 12.05
CA MET A 89 12.28 -10.45 10.80
C MET A 89 13.00 -9.81 9.60
N GLU A 90 13.54 -8.59 9.73
CA GLU A 90 14.36 -7.97 8.66
C GLU A 90 15.60 -8.84 8.35
N SER A 91 16.23 -9.43 9.37
CA SER A 91 17.34 -10.38 9.18
C SER A 91 16.89 -11.68 8.49
N LEU A 92 15.67 -12.17 8.73
CA LEU A 92 15.11 -13.32 8.02
C LEU A 92 14.82 -12.99 6.54
N TYR A 93 14.28 -11.82 6.24
CA TYR A 93 14.12 -11.33 4.87
C TYR A 93 15.47 -11.15 4.16
N ALA A 94 16.48 -10.62 4.84
CA ALA A 94 17.84 -10.55 4.31
C ALA A 94 18.50 -11.94 4.09
N MET A 95 18.05 -12.98 4.81
CA MET A 95 18.49 -14.36 4.60
C MET A 95 17.78 -15.03 3.42
N LEU A 96 16.50 -14.73 3.18
CA LEU A 96 15.77 -15.17 1.98
C LEU A 96 16.37 -14.57 0.68
N ASP A 97 16.89 -13.35 0.76
CA ASP A 97 17.62 -12.70 -0.34
C ASP A 97 19.06 -13.23 -0.53
N ALA A 98 19.58 -14.08 0.36
CA ALA A 98 20.99 -14.48 0.34
C ALA A 98 21.30 -15.47 -0.80
N PRO A 99 22.36 -15.23 -1.61
CA PRO A 99 22.68 -16.08 -2.76
C PRO A 99 23.21 -17.47 -2.35
N GLN A 100 23.78 -17.59 -1.15
CA GLN A 100 24.21 -18.84 -0.52
C GLN A 100 24.10 -18.69 1.00
N MET A 101 23.56 -19.70 1.67
CA MET A 101 23.50 -19.81 3.14
C MET A 101 23.75 -21.25 3.58
N HIS A 102 24.31 -21.41 4.77
CA HIS A 102 24.31 -22.67 5.51
C HIS A 102 23.11 -22.71 6.45
N PHE A 103 22.45 -23.87 6.57
CA PHE A 103 21.40 -24.08 7.57
C PHE A 103 21.70 -25.30 8.45
N ARG A 104 21.26 -25.25 9.71
CA ARG A 104 21.33 -26.37 10.66
C ARG A 104 20.10 -26.41 11.57
N PHE A 105 19.33 -27.49 11.48
CA PHE A 105 18.18 -27.76 12.34
C PHE A 105 18.57 -28.68 13.51
N SER A 106 18.20 -28.28 14.73
CA SER A 106 18.37 -29.05 15.97
C SER A 106 16.98 -29.36 16.56
N PRO A 107 16.48 -30.60 16.51
CA PRO A 107 15.15 -30.94 17.03
C PRO A 107 15.11 -30.94 18.57
N GLY A 108 13.95 -30.61 19.14
CA GLY A 108 13.70 -30.60 20.58
C GLY A 108 12.99 -29.34 21.06
N PRO A 109 12.60 -29.27 22.35
CA PRO A 109 11.85 -28.15 22.90
C PRO A 109 12.66 -26.85 22.88
N ILE A 110 12.08 -25.79 22.31
CA ILE A 110 12.77 -24.50 22.08
C ILE A 110 13.41 -23.96 23.37
N VAL A 111 12.68 -23.99 24.48
CA VAL A 111 13.13 -23.52 25.80
C VAL A 111 14.38 -24.28 26.27
N GLY A 112 14.40 -25.61 26.11
CA GLY A 112 15.52 -26.46 26.49
C GLY A 112 16.74 -26.31 25.58
N LEU A 113 16.52 -26.15 24.26
CA LEU A 113 17.59 -25.90 23.29
C LEU A 113 18.26 -24.52 23.46
N LEU A 114 17.57 -23.56 24.08
CA LEU A 114 18.12 -22.25 24.45
C LEU A 114 18.71 -22.22 25.87
N GLY A 115 18.63 -23.31 26.64
CA GLY A 115 19.12 -23.36 28.03
C GLY A 115 18.33 -22.51 29.02
N ILE A 116 17.08 -22.16 28.69
CA ILE A 116 16.21 -21.33 29.53
C ILE A 116 15.68 -22.19 30.69
N ALA A 117 15.85 -21.71 31.92
CA ALA A 117 15.40 -22.43 33.11
C ALA A 117 13.87 -22.57 33.17
N THR A 118 13.38 -23.73 33.56
CA THR A 118 11.98 -23.94 33.96
C THR A 118 11.64 -23.10 35.18
N GLY A 119 10.40 -22.59 35.24
CA GLY A 119 9.95 -21.79 36.39
C GLY A 119 9.87 -22.61 37.69
N ALA A 120 9.64 -21.92 38.82
CA ALA A 120 9.60 -22.55 40.15
C ALA A 120 8.60 -23.72 40.30
N ASN A 121 7.59 -23.79 39.42
CA ASN A 121 6.59 -24.87 39.38
C ASN A 121 7.00 -26.04 38.47
N GLY A 122 8.24 -26.10 37.97
CA GLY A 122 8.75 -27.14 37.07
C GLY A 122 8.25 -27.07 35.61
N ALA A 123 7.18 -26.32 35.34
CA ALA A 123 6.69 -26.07 33.99
C ALA A 123 7.68 -25.19 33.19
N PRO A 124 7.89 -25.47 31.88
CA PRO A 124 8.59 -24.56 30.99
C PRO A 124 7.75 -23.28 30.77
N PRO A 125 8.37 -22.08 30.73
CA PRO A 125 7.69 -20.85 30.33
C PRO A 125 7.09 -20.94 28.92
N ASP A 126 5.93 -20.28 28.70
CA ASP A 126 5.27 -20.25 27.39
C ASP A 126 6.11 -19.51 26.35
N VAL A 127 6.27 -20.15 25.19
CA VAL A 127 7.07 -19.64 24.07
C VAL A 127 6.51 -18.31 23.54
N ASN A 128 5.18 -18.10 23.56
CA ASN A 128 4.57 -16.84 23.11
C ASN A 128 4.87 -15.69 24.08
N SER A 129 4.85 -15.94 25.39
CA SER A 129 5.25 -14.95 26.40
C SER A 129 6.73 -14.56 26.37
N LEU A 130 7.62 -15.43 25.85
CA LEU A 130 9.06 -15.16 25.74
C LEU A 130 9.46 -14.47 24.43
N PHE A 131 8.84 -14.84 23.30
CA PHE A 131 9.29 -14.41 21.96
C PHE A 131 8.22 -13.67 21.14
N GLY A 132 7.05 -13.43 21.74
CA GLY A 132 5.85 -12.98 21.03
C GLY A 132 5.18 -14.12 20.24
N PRO A 133 4.03 -13.87 19.60
CA PRO A 133 3.32 -14.90 18.85
C PRO A 133 4.15 -15.40 17.66
N GLY A 134 4.01 -16.70 17.35
CA GLY A 134 4.64 -17.29 16.18
C GLY A 134 3.97 -16.86 14.86
N TYR A 135 4.70 -16.99 13.75
CA TYR A 135 4.25 -16.69 12.40
C TYR A 135 4.07 -17.98 11.59
N THR A 136 3.12 -18.06 10.66
CA THR A 136 3.10 -19.17 9.69
C THR A 136 4.21 -18.98 8.65
N ALA A 137 4.79 -20.08 8.15
CA ALA A 137 5.78 -20.01 7.08
C ALA A 137 5.24 -19.32 5.81
N GLU A 138 3.95 -19.55 5.52
CA GLU A 138 3.23 -18.90 4.43
C GLU A 138 3.13 -17.38 4.59
N PHE A 139 2.77 -16.88 5.78
CA PHE A 139 2.72 -15.43 6.05
C PHE A 139 4.09 -14.77 5.83
N VAL A 140 5.16 -15.36 6.35
CA VAL A 140 6.53 -14.82 6.20
C VAL A 140 6.95 -14.74 4.74
N LEU A 141 6.62 -15.77 3.94
CA LEU A 141 7.00 -15.83 2.52
C LEU A 141 6.13 -14.93 1.64
N LEU A 142 4.82 -14.82 1.90
CA LEU A 142 3.93 -13.91 1.18
C LEU A 142 4.24 -12.44 1.47
N GLU A 143 4.54 -12.09 2.73
CA GLU A 143 4.92 -10.73 3.11
C GLU A 143 6.32 -10.37 2.55
N HIS A 144 7.26 -11.32 2.54
CA HIS A 144 8.56 -11.15 1.85
C HIS A 144 8.37 -10.88 0.35
N ALA A 145 7.57 -11.69 -0.34
CA ALA A 145 7.27 -11.52 -1.76
C ALA A 145 6.59 -10.17 -2.05
N ARG A 146 5.56 -9.79 -1.28
CA ARG A 146 4.87 -8.49 -1.41
C ARG A 146 5.84 -7.32 -1.29
N LEU A 147 6.70 -7.33 -0.26
CA LEU A 147 7.69 -6.27 -0.04
C LEU A 147 8.79 -6.26 -1.11
N PHE A 148 9.15 -7.42 -1.66
CA PHE A 148 10.10 -7.54 -2.76
C PHE A 148 9.52 -6.93 -4.04
N ASP A 149 8.30 -7.30 -4.44
CA ASP A 149 7.62 -6.77 -5.63
C ASP A 149 7.31 -5.27 -5.50
N GLU A 150 6.88 -4.81 -4.32
CA GLU A 150 6.72 -3.38 -4.04
C GLU A 150 8.04 -2.59 -4.13
N SER A 151 9.19 -3.26 -4.02
CA SER A 151 10.53 -2.66 -4.14
C SER A 151 11.13 -2.70 -5.55
N GLN A 152 10.68 -3.61 -6.43
CA GLN A 152 11.28 -3.76 -7.76
C GLN A 152 11.16 -2.47 -8.59
N GLY A 153 12.24 -2.15 -9.32
CA GLY A 153 12.32 -0.98 -10.22
C GLY A 153 12.28 0.40 -9.55
N LYS A 154 12.26 0.49 -8.21
CA LYS A 154 12.08 1.76 -7.48
C LYS A 154 13.28 2.09 -6.59
N GLN A 155 13.68 3.36 -6.58
CA GLN A 155 14.79 3.87 -5.76
C GLN A 155 14.68 3.42 -4.29
N VAL A 156 15.78 2.95 -3.70
CA VAL A 156 15.83 2.45 -2.32
C VAL A 156 16.04 3.62 -1.37
N LEU A 157 15.05 3.90 -0.52
CA LEU A 157 15.14 4.98 0.47
C LEU A 157 16.22 4.66 1.53
N ASP A 158 17.13 5.59 1.79
CA ASP A 158 18.18 5.43 2.80
C ASP A 158 17.56 5.35 4.23
N PRO A 159 18.06 4.48 5.14
CA PRO A 159 17.47 4.30 6.48
C PRO A 159 17.45 5.58 7.34
N TRP A 160 18.31 6.54 7.02
CA TRP A 160 18.50 7.79 7.75
C TRP A 160 17.74 8.97 7.13
N ALA A 161 17.01 8.75 6.02
CA ALA A 161 16.09 9.73 5.46
C ALA A 161 14.98 10.08 6.47
N ILE A 162 14.45 11.31 6.38
CA ILE A 162 13.53 11.88 7.37
C ILE A 162 12.23 12.25 6.65
N PRO A 163 11.13 11.49 6.79
CA PRO A 163 9.86 11.87 6.20
C PRO A 163 9.21 13.06 6.92
N LEU A 164 8.66 13.98 6.13
CA LEU A 164 7.90 15.14 6.57
C LEU A 164 6.49 15.12 5.96
N LEU A 165 5.46 15.14 6.82
CA LEU A 165 4.06 15.24 6.43
C LEU A 165 3.77 16.56 5.70
N GLN A 166 2.95 16.51 4.65
CA GLN A 166 2.58 17.68 3.83
C GLN A 166 1.08 18.03 3.88
N VAL A 167 0.22 17.11 4.33
CA VAL A 167 -1.24 17.23 4.21
C VAL A 167 -1.93 16.76 5.50
N ASP A 168 -3.02 17.43 5.90
CA ASP A 168 -3.88 16.97 6.99
C ASP A 168 -4.67 15.72 6.60
N ILE A 169 -4.45 14.62 7.32
CA ILE A 169 -5.02 13.30 6.99
C ILE A 169 -6.39 13.12 7.66
N SER A 170 -7.38 12.62 6.91
CA SER A 170 -8.71 12.29 7.44
C SER A 170 -8.84 10.87 8.03
N GLU A 171 -8.10 9.89 7.50
CA GLU A 171 -8.21 8.47 7.90
C GLU A 171 -7.42 8.15 9.18
N GLU A 172 -8.12 7.68 10.21
CA GLU A 172 -7.59 7.42 11.56
C GLU A 172 -6.50 6.35 11.61
N SER A 173 -6.63 5.28 10.80
CA SER A 173 -5.62 4.22 10.68
C SER A 173 -4.31 4.73 10.06
N ARG A 174 -4.37 5.66 9.10
CA ARG A 174 -3.19 6.28 8.47
C ARG A 174 -2.57 7.35 9.37
N ARG A 175 -3.38 8.15 10.07
CA ARG A 175 -2.92 9.17 11.02
C ARG A 175 -1.89 8.63 12.01
N ASN A 176 -2.11 7.43 12.54
CA ASN A 176 -1.30 6.86 13.62
C ASN A 176 0.20 6.85 13.31
N TRP A 177 0.61 6.32 12.15
CA TRP A 177 2.03 6.27 11.78
C TRP A 177 2.52 7.54 11.06
N LEU A 178 1.66 8.19 10.26
CA LEU A 178 2.01 9.43 9.56
C LEU A 178 2.22 10.62 10.51
N ALA A 179 1.56 10.64 11.68
CA ALA A 179 1.82 11.61 12.74
C ALA A 179 3.24 11.53 13.34
N HIS A 180 3.97 10.43 13.11
CA HIS A 180 5.39 10.33 13.46
C HIS A 180 6.33 10.89 12.38
N CYS A 181 5.83 11.16 11.16
CA CYS A 181 6.59 11.74 10.04
C CYS A 181 6.67 13.27 10.17
N ASN A 182 7.16 13.76 11.30
CA ASN A 182 7.13 15.18 11.66
C ASN A 182 8.40 15.97 11.26
N GLY A 183 9.20 15.46 10.31
CA GLY A 183 10.47 16.08 9.93
C GLY A 183 11.60 15.94 10.97
N SER A 184 11.42 15.18 12.06
CA SER A 184 12.44 14.99 13.11
C SER A 184 12.83 13.52 13.38
N VAL A 185 12.24 12.57 12.66
CA VAL A 185 12.35 11.11 12.87
C VAL A 185 12.91 10.47 11.60
N THR A 186 13.89 9.56 11.72
CA THR A 186 14.46 8.84 10.56
C THR A 186 13.62 7.62 10.18
N LEU A 187 13.76 7.05 8.98
CA LEU A 187 13.06 5.80 8.60
C LEU A 187 13.40 4.64 9.54
N ALA A 188 14.62 4.56 10.06
CA ALA A 188 15.01 3.59 11.07
C ALA A 188 14.26 3.83 12.41
N GLU A 189 14.20 5.07 12.90
CA GLU A 189 13.45 5.40 14.12
C GLU A 189 11.92 5.22 13.95
N LEU A 190 11.40 5.45 12.74
CA LEU A 190 9.99 5.20 12.41
C LEU A 190 9.67 3.71 12.40
N ALA A 191 10.54 2.88 11.82
CA ALA A 191 10.42 1.42 11.88
C ALA A 191 10.41 0.93 13.34
N ASP A 192 11.30 1.49 14.17
CA ASP A 192 11.39 1.17 15.60
C ASP A 192 10.14 1.62 16.38
N ARG A 193 9.58 2.80 16.07
CA ARG A 193 8.31 3.28 16.66
C ARG A 193 7.13 2.36 16.36
N MET A 194 7.07 1.84 15.14
CA MET A 194 5.96 1.00 14.68
C MET A 194 6.14 -0.49 14.99
N GLY A 195 7.33 -0.93 15.41
CA GLY A 195 7.67 -2.36 15.51
C GLY A 195 7.66 -3.05 14.13
N TRP A 196 8.01 -2.32 13.08
CA TRP A 196 7.99 -2.77 11.69
C TRP A 196 9.40 -3.11 11.19
N THR A 197 9.49 -3.99 10.19
CA THR A 197 10.74 -4.13 9.43
C THR A 197 11.05 -2.84 8.68
N LEU A 198 12.34 -2.61 8.37
CA LEU A 198 12.76 -1.44 7.63
C LEU A 198 12.21 -1.48 6.19
N ARG A 199 12.06 -2.67 5.60
CA ARG A 199 11.36 -2.88 4.31
C ARG A 199 9.90 -2.44 4.35
N GLN A 200 9.13 -2.84 5.37
CA GLN A 200 7.74 -2.40 5.53
C GLN A 200 7.63 -0.88 5.66
N THR A 201 8.48 -0.27 6.48
CA THR A 201 8.51 1.19 6.66
C THR A 201 8.88 1.93 5.37
N ARG A 202 9.85 1.41 4.61
CA ARG A 202 10.21 1.93 3.28
C ARG A 202 9.08 1.82 2.26
N ALA A 203 8.34 0.70 2.27
CA ALA A 203 7.20 0.50 1.38
C ALA A 203 6.06 1.50 1.68
N ALA A 204 5.65 1.58 2.96
CA ALA A 204 4.60 2.51 3.41
C ALA A 204 4.96 3.97 3.16
N VAL A 205 6.21 4.39 3.47
CA VAL A 205 6.69 5.75 3.17
C VAL A 205 6.77 6.01 1.66
N ARG A 206 7.21 5.03 0.85
CA ARG A 206 7.23 5.20 -0.61
C ARG A 206 5.81 5.38 -1.18
N GLU A 207 4.84 4.62 -0.67
CA GLU A 207 3.43 4.77 -1.09
C GLU A 207 2.89 6.17 -0.74
N ALA A 208 3.11 6.63 0.49
CA ALA A 208 2.71 7.95 0.94
C ALA A 208 3.44 9.09 0.18
N LEU A 209 4.71 8.90 -0.20
CA LEU A 209 5.43 9.81 -1.10
C LEU A 209 4.80 9.83 -2.50
N THR A 210 4.40 8.69 -3.07
CA THR A 210 3.74 8.65 -4.39
C THR A 210 2.34 9.26 -4.40
N ARG A 211 1.67 9.34 -3.24
CA ARG A 211 0.40 10.07 -3.07
C ARG A 211 0.58 11.56 -2.77
N GLY A 212 1.81 12.04 -2.51
CA GLY A 212 2.08 13.39 -2.01
C GLY A 212 1.64 13.64 -0.55
N GLU A 213 1.32 12.58 0.21
CA GLU A 213 1.05 12.67 1.65
C GLU A 213 2.32 13.10 2.42
N LEU A 214 3.49 12.66 1.96
CA LEU A 214 4.82 12.97 2.52
C LEU A 214 5.73 13.71 1.52
N ALA A 215 6.75 14.36 2.06
CA ALA A 215 7.97 14.79 1.36
C ALA A 215 9.22 14.26 2.06
N LEU A 216 10.35 14.23 1.35
CA LEU A 216 11.69 14.06 1.92
C LEU A 216 12.42 15.41 1.84
N PRO A 217 12.84 16.02 2.97
CA PRO A 217 13.68 17.21 2.96
C PRO A 217 15.07 16.90 2.37
N GLY A 218 15.63 17.88 1.67
CA GLY A 218 17.00 17.81 1.15
C GLY A 218 18.07 17.80 2.26
N ALA A 219 19.33 17.62 1.84
CA ALA A 219 20.47 17.45 2.74
C ALA A 219 20.62 18.59 3.79
N ASP A 220 20.29 19.83 3.43
CA ASP A 220 20.41 21.01 4.29
C ASP A 220 19.57 20.86 5.57
N ALA A 221 18.29 20.50 5.46
CA ALA A 221 17.41 20.27 6.61
C ALA A 221 17.84 19.05 7.45
N GLN A 222 18.40 18.02 6.80
CA GLN A 222 18.95 16.85 7.51
C GLN A 222 20.17 17.23 8.36
N PHE A 223 20.96 18.23 7.93
CA PHE A 223 22.05 18.81 8.72
C PHE A 223 21.54 19.70 9.86
N GLU A 224 20.53 20.54 9.64
CA GLU A 224 19.89 21.33 10.71
C GLU A 224 19.35 20.43 11.83
N CYS A 225 18.66 19.34 11.47
CA CYS A 225 18.24 18.32 12.42
C CYS A 225 19.42 17.67 13.17
N ALA A 226 20.55 17.43 12.51
CA ALA A 226 21.75 16.89 13.15
C ALA A 226 22.34 17.86 14.18
N ILE A 227 22.45 19.15 13.84
CA ILE A 227 22.95 20.21 14.73
C ILE A 227 22.00 20.43 15.92
N ALA A 228 20.68 20.39 15.71
CA ALA A 228 19.70 20.46 16.79
C ALA A 228 19.85 19.27 17.78
N GLU A 229 20.03 18.06 17.27
CA GLU A 229 20.23 16.87 18.12
C GLU A 229 21.58 16.88 18.84
N LEU A 230 22.65 17.42 18.22
CA LEU A 230 23.93 17.67 18.91
C LEU A 230 23.75 18.62 20.08
N ARG A 231 23.10 19.78 19.87
CA ARG A 231 22.86 20.80 20.90
C ARG A 231 21.98 20.29 22.05
N ASN A 232 21.08 19.35 21.77
CA ASN A 232 20.28 18.63 22.75
C ASN A 232 21.02 17.44 23.42
N TYR A 233 22.33 17.26 23.19
CA TYR A 233 23.18 16.16 23.69
C TYR A 233 22.75 14.74 23.25
N ARG A 234 21.90 14.62 22.22
CA ARG A 234 21.37 13.33 21.72
C ARG A 234 22.34 12.70 20.71
N THR A 235 23.53 12.33 21.18
CA THR A 235 24.68 11.88 20.36
C THR A 235 24.34 10.84 19.29
N HIS A 236 23.57 9.80 19.63
CA HIS A 236 23.20 8.73 18.69
C HIS A 236 22.18 9.18 17.62
N ARG A 237 21.20 10.02 17.98
CA ARG A 237 20.26 10.62 17.02
C ARG A 237 20.97 11.60 16.09
N ALA A 238 21.88 12.42 16.63
CA ALA A 238 22.78 13.25 15.84
C ALA A 238 23.65 12.42 14.89
N ALA A 239 24.25 11.31 15.36
CA ALA A 239 25.05 10.42 14.53
C ALA A 239 24.26 9.79 13.37
N ALA A 240 23.01 9.37 13.59
CA ALA A 240 22.12 8.89 12.54
C ALA A 240 21.87 9.97 11.47
N ARG A 241 21.57 11.21 11.89
CA ARG A 241 21.31 12.34 10.98
C ARG A 241 22.55 12.78 10.21
N LEU A 242 23.70 12.88 10.87
CA LEU A 242 25.00 13.12 10.23
C LEU A 242 25.37 11.99 9.26
N THR A 243 24.98 10.75 9.54
CA THR A 243 25.22 9.59 8.66
C THR A 243 24.39 9.68 7.39
N GLY A 244 23.10 10.02 7.50
CA GLY A 244 22.24 10.30 6.35
C GLY A 244 22.72 11.50 5.55
N TRP A 245 22.97 12.63 6.21
CA TRP A 245 23.48 13.85 5.59
C TRP A 245 24.81 13.63 4.85
N THR A 246 25.74 12.85 5.42
CA THR A 246 27.02 12.52 4.77
C THR A 246 26.85 11.65 3.51
N ARG A 247 25.67 11.03 3.32
CA ARG A 247 25.30 10.25 2.11
C ARG A 247 24.48 11.07 1.10
N SER A 248 23.62 11.98 1.57
CA SER A 248 22.69 12.75 0.72
C SER A 248 23.30 14.06 0.20
N ARG A 249 24.25 14.67 0.93
CA ARG A 249 24.94 15.88 0.48
C ARG A 249 25.78 15.64 -0.78
N SER A 250 25.99 16.69 -1.58
CA SER A 250 27.10 16.72 -2.52
C SER A 250 28.42 16.52 -1.77
N GLY A 251 29.28 15.63 -2.26
CA GLY A 251 30.61 15.39 -1.68
C GLY A 251 31.56 16.58 -1.87
N GLY A 252 32.84 16.40 -1.50
CA GLY A 252 33.83 17.49 -1.54
C GLY A 252 33.96 18.22 -0.20
N PRO A 253 34.61 19.41 -0.18
CA PRO A 253 34.66 20.26 1.01
C PRO A 253 33.25 20.68 1.43
N LEU A 254 33.12 21.08 2.70
CA LEU A 254 31.91 21.63 3.27
C LEU A 254 31.87 23.13 3.01
N ASP A 255 30.68 23.73 2.97
CA ASP A 255 30.55 25.18 2.93
C ASP A 255 31.05 25.83 4.25
N PRO A 256 31.36 27.14 4.26
CA PRO A 256 31.87 27.80 5.46
C PRO A 256 30.90 27.79 6.66
N GLY A 257 29.59 27.74 6.44
CA GLY A 257 28.57 27.73 7.50
C GLY A 257 28.54 26.37 8.21
N THR A 258 28.37 25.29 7.45
CA THR A 258 28.47 23.90 7.92
C THR A 258 29.81 23.63 8.61
N THR A 259 30.91 24.10 8.02
CA THR A 259 32.27 23.98 8.61
C THR A 259 32.33 24.65 9.98
N SER A 260 31.83 25.87 10.09
CA SER A 260 31.82 26.64 11.35
C SER A 260 30.94 26.00 12.41
N ALA A 261 29.76 25.50 12.02
CA ALA A 261 28.84 24.81 12.93
C ALA A 261 29.44 23.51 13.49
N LEU A 262 30.05 22.68 12.64
CA LEU A 262 30.71 21.45 13.09
C LEU A 262 31.94 21.72 13.96
N LEU A 263 32.69 22.80 13.71
CA LEU A 263 33.77 23.24 14.58
C LEU A 263 33.29 23.74 15.95
N GLN A 264 32.17 24.49 15.99
CA GLN A 264 31.56 24.92 17.24
C GLN A 264 31.11 23.71 18.08
N GLU A 265 30.47 22.73 17.45
CA GLU A 265 30.03 21.49 18.11
C GLU A 265 31.21 20.54 18.46
N TRP A 266 32.37 20.65 17.78
CA TRP A 266 33.63 19.99 18.17
C TRP A 266 34.23 20.62 19.42
N GLN A 267 34.35 21.95 19.46
CA GLN A 267 34.88 22.70 20.61
C GLN A 267 34.02 22.50 21.86
N ALA A 268 32.70 22.31 21.69
CA ALA A 268 31.78 21.95 22.76
C ALA A 268 31.79 20.44 23.13
N GLY A 269 32.65 19.62 22.51
CA GLY A 269 32.76 18.16 22.73
C GLY A 269 31.62 17.30 22.18
N ARG A 270 30.47 17.89 21.83
CA ARG A 270 29.24 17.19 21.43
C ARG A 270 29.40 16.42 20.12
N PHE A 271 30.08 17.00 19.14
CA PHE A 271 30.35 16.35 17.84
C PHE A 271 31.25 15.12 17.98
N ALA A 272 32.21 15.10 18.92
CA ALA A 272 33.05 13.94 19.17
C ALA A 272 32.24 12.72 19.63
N GLY A 273 31.21 12.94 20.46
CA GLY A 273 30.27 11.89 20.88
C GLY A 273 29.48 11.29 19.72
N ALA A 274 29.00 12.13 18.80
CA ALA A 274 28.30 11.66 17.60
C ALA A 274 29.23 10.92 16.62
N LEU A 275 30.46 11.41 16.39
CA LEU A 275 31.44 10.74 15.52
C LEU A 275 31.79 9.31 15.97
N ARG A 276 31.78 9.04 17.28
CA ARG A 276 31.97 7.69 17.85
C ARG A 276 30.77 6.76 17.66
N ALA A 277 29.57 7.33 17.45
CA ALA A 277 28.32 6.62 17.20
C ALA A 277 27.96 6.47 15.71
N MET A 278 28.63 7.21 14.81
CA MET A 278 28.46 7.08 13.35
C MET A 278 29.11 5.79 12.83
N PRO A 279 28.58 5.14 11.77
CA PRO A 279 29.28 4.08 11.08
C PRO A 279 30.65 4.57 10.58
N ALA A 280 31.71 3.79 10.83
CA ALA A 280 33.09 4.23 10.68
C ALA A 280 33.43 4.79 9.28
N GLN A 281 32.81 4.25 8.21
CA GLN A 281 32.93 4.79 6.85
C GLN A 281 32.38 6.22 6.73
N SER A 282 31.20 6.49 7.30
CA SER A 282 30.55 7.81 7.28
C SER A 282 31.29 8.80 8.17
N ALA A 283 31.72 8.39 9.36
CA ALA A 283 32.54 9.21 10.25
C ALA A 283 33.83 9.68 9.56
N ARG A 284 34.51 8.77 8.83
CA ARG A 284 35.67 9.10 7.99
C ARG A 284 35.32 9.98 6.79
N ALA A 285 34.18 9.76 6.13
CA ALA A 285 33.76 10.59 5.00
C ALA A 285 33.49 12.05 5.44
N LEU A 286 32.92 12.23 6.64
CA LEU A 286 32.71 13.53 7.24
C LEU A 286 34.02 14.21 7.65
N LEU A 287 34.89 13.55 8.43
CA LEU A 287 36.18 14.16 8.81
C LEU A 287 37.02 14.57 7.60
N ARG A 288 37.15 13.72 6.57
CA ARG A 288 37.93 14.06 5.36
C ARG A 288 37.40 15.29 4.61
N ALA A 289 36.13 15.63 4.76
CA ALA A 289 35.55 16.83 4.16
C ALA A 289 35.78 18.05 5.05
N LEU A 290 35.56 17.91 6.36
CA LEU A 290 35.86 18.93 7.36
C LEU A 290 37.34 19.35 7.29
N ASP A 291 38.27 18.40 7.29
CA ASP A 291 39.72 18.64 7.19
C ASP A 291 40.19 19.16 5.81
N ARG A 292 39.36 19.10 4.76
CA ARG A 292 39.62 19.80 3.48
C ARG A 292 39.11 21.25 3.49
N SER A 293 38.19 21.56 4.40
CA SER A 293 37.55 22.87 4.51
C SER A 293 38.29 23.78 5.49
N ILE A 294 39.29 23.25 6.20
CA ILE A 294 40.03 23.93 7.27
C ILE A 294 41.52 23.61 7.14
N SER A 295 42.37 24.63 7.03
CA SER A 295 43.83 24.47 7.04
C SER A 295 44.40 24.31 8.46
N ASP A 296 43.89 23.33 9.22
CA ASP A 296 44.33 23.00 10.59
C ASP A 296 44.78 21.53 10.69
N PRO A 297 46.08 21.25 10.54
CA PRO A 297 46.62 19.90 10.71
C PRO A 297 46.58 19.36 12.14
N ARG A 298 46.55 20.23 13.16
CA ARG A 298 46.62 19.80 14.58
C ARG A 298 45.26 19.30 15.06
N GLY A 299 44.22 20.12 14.92
CA GLY A 299 42.86 19.68 15.22
C GLY A 299 42.39 18.58 14.26
N ALA A 300 42.89 18.51 13.02
CA ALA A 300 42.66 17.35 12.16
C ALA A 300 43.20 16.07 12.82
N LEU A 301 44.45 16.09 13.29
CA LEU A 301 45.05 14.93 13.96
C LEU A 301 44.25 14.52 15.22
N GLU A 302 43.87 15.48 16.08
CA GLU A 302 43.02 15.24 17.26
C GLU A 302 41.68 14.57 16.89
N ARG A 303 41.02 15.05 15.81
CA ARG A 303 39.79 14.45 15.27
C ARG A 303 40.01 13.00 14.82
N TRP A 304 41.10 12.71 14.11
CA TRP A 304 41.44 11.35 13.66
C TRP A 304 41.79 10.40 14.81
N GLU A 305 42.43 10.91 15.86
CA GLU A 305 42.79 10.12 17.04
C GLU A 305 41.56 9.74 17.87
N SER A 306 40.67 10.70 18.15
CA SER A 306 39.41 10.45 18.89
C SER A 306 38.47 9.45 18.20
N ILE A 307 38.54 9.32 16.86
CA ILE A 307 37.83 8.28 16.10
C ILE A 307 38.59 6.95 16.09
N ARG A 308 39.93 6.97 16.02
CA ARG A 308 40.77 5.76 16.10
C ARG A 308 40.65 5.05 17.46
N GLU A 309 40.47 5.80 18.55
CA GLU A 309 40.21 5.26 19.89
C GLU A 309 38.97 4.35 19.95
N GLN A 310 37.94 4.70 19.17
CA GLN A 310 36.68 3.95 19.07
C GLN A 310 36.83 2.80 18.07
N PHE A 311 37.24 3.10 16.84
CA PHE A 311 37.34 2.11 15.75
C PHE A 311 38.73 1.48 15.67
N ARG A 312 39.20 0.93 16.80
CA ARG A 312 40.55 0.33 16.95
C ARG A 312 40.82 -0.80 15.96
N THR A 313 39.77 -1.48 15.51
CA THR A 313 39.81 -2.58 14.54
C THR A 313 39.65 -2.14 13.09
N ASP A 314 39.52 -0.83 12.80
CA ASP A 314 39.38 -0.31 11.44
C ASP A 314 40.72 0.19 10.88
N PRO A 315 41.37 -0.58 9.99
CA PRO A 315 42.70 -0.24 9.48
C PRO A 315 42.69 0.97 8.55
N ALA A 316 41.54 1.39 8.00
CA ALA A 316 41.44 2.63 7.22
C ALA A 316 41.46 3.88 8.11
N CYS A 317 40.99 3.76 9.36
CA CYS A 317 41.11 4.84 10.35
C CYS A 317 42.53 4.93 10.92
N ALA A 318 43.11 3.79 11.31
CA ALA A 318 44.49 3.73 11.78
C ALA A 318 45.49 4.25 10.72
N LEU A 319 45.39 3.76 9.47
CA LEU A 319 46.26 4.22 8.37
C LEU A 319 46.17 5.73 8.13
N ARG A 320 44.97 6.32 8.18
CA ARG A 320 44.81 7.77 7.94
C ARG A 320 45.36 8.62 9.09
N CYS A 321 45.20 8.17 10.34
CA CYS A 321 45.83 8.79 11.52
C CYS A 321 47.37 8.76 11.42
N MET A 322 47.94 7.59 11.09
CA MET A 322 49.39 7.43 10.97
C MET A 322 49.95 8.24 9.78
N ALA A 323 49.27 8.27 8.64
CA ALA A 323 49.64 9.11 7.50
C ALA A 323 49.66 10.60 7.86
N TRP A 324 48.65 11.10 8.58
CA TRP A 324 48.59 12.49 9.06
C TRP A 324 49.74 12.83 10.02
N ARG A 325 50.10 11.93 10.96
CA ARG A 325 51.24 12.12 11.86
C ARG A 325 52.55 12.26 11.08
N CYS A 326 52.83 11.32 10.17
CA CYS A 326 54.06 11.35 9.37
C CYS A 326 54.19 12.60 8.50
N SER A 327 53.13 13.03 7.81
CA SER A 327 53.20 14.19 6.91
C SER A 327 53.40 15.53 7.62
N HIS A 328 53.27 15.57 8.95
CA HIS A 328 53.49 16.75 9.78
C HIS A 328 54.63 16.57 10.79
N GLY A 329 55.56 15.64 10.52
CA GLY A 329 56.79 15.45 11.29
C GLY A 329 56.63 14.73 12.63
N GLY A 330 55.45 14.14 12.91
CA GLY A 330 55.20 13.36 14.12
C GLY A 330 55.75 11.93 13.99
N ALA A 331 56.55 11.51 14.98
CA ALA A 331 56.99 10.12 15.10
C ALA A 331 55.79 9.18 15.40
N LEU A 332 55.81 7.96 14.84
CA LEU A 332 54.70 7.01 15.04
C LEU A 332 54.82 6.14 16.30
N GLY A 333 56.03 6.02 16.88
CA GLY A 333 56.34 5.18 18.04
C GLY A 333 56.65 3.73 17.70
N ASP A 334 57.33 3.03 18.61
CA ASP A 334 58.06 1.77 18.35
C ASP A 334 57.20 0.61 17.81
N GLY A 335 55.89 0.59 18.12
CA GLY A 335 54.96 -0.42 17.64
C GLY A 335 54.43 -0.21 16.20
N ALA A 336 54.67 0.96 15.61
CA ALA A 336 53.99 1.42 14.40
C ALA A 336 54.23 0.53 13.16
N ILE A 337 55.45 0.02 12.99
CA ILE A 337 55.82 -0.82 11.84
C ILE A 337 54.97 -2.11 11.83
N GLY A 338 54.86 -2.79 12.98
CA GLY A 338 54.05 -4.00 13.11
C GLY A 338 52.54 -3.73 12.99
N GLU A 339 52.07 -2.51 13.21
CA GLU A 339 50.69 -2.11 12.89
C GLU A 339 50.51 -1.87 11.38
N LEU A 340 51.43 -1.13 10.74
CA LEU A 340 51.41 -0.85 9.29
C LEU A 340 51.51 -2.11 8.42
N LEU A 341 52.32 -3.09 8.82
CA LEU A 341 52.41 -4.38 8.11
C LEU A 341 51.10 -5.18 8.20
N ARG A 342 50.46 -5.23 9.38
CA ARG A 342 49.13 -5.86 9.56
C ARG A 342 48.04 -5.12 8.77
N ILE A 343 48.07 -3.79 8.73
CA ILE A 343 47.19 -2.94 7.91
C ILE A 343 47.39 -3.24 6.42
N ALA A 344 48.65 -3.37 5.97
CA ALA A 344 48.98 -3.70 4.58
C ALA A 344 48.48 -5.09 4.19
N ALA A 345 48.71 -6.11 5.03
CA ALA A 345 48.20 -7.46 4.82
C ALA A 345 46.66 -7.49 4.73
N PHE A 346 45.95 -6.85 5.66
CA PHE A 346 44.49 -6.73 5.62
C PHE A 346 43.98 -6.12 4.30
N PHE A 347 44.64 -5.09 3.79
CA PHE A 347 44.24 -4.47 2.52
C PHE A 347 44.62 -5.34 1.32
N ARG A 348 45.78 -6.00 1.32
CA ARG A 348 46.20 -6.97 0.28
C ARG A 348 45.19 -8.12 0.17
N ASP A 349 44.81 -8.71 1.29
CA ASP A 349 43.94 -9.90 1.37
C ASP A 349 42.49 -9.58 0.95
N ARG A 350 42.12 -8.29 0.93
CA ARG A 350 40.86 -7.77 0.37
C ARG A 350 41.02 -7.17 -1.04
N GLY A 351 42.14 -7.40 -1.72
CA GLY A 351 42.44 -6.91 -3.07
C GLY A 351 42.73 -5.41 -3.17
N GLN A 352 42.74 -4.66 -2.07
CA GLN A 352 42.87 -3.20 -2.02
C GLN A 352 44.34 -2.75 -2.11
N ARG A 353 45.06 -3.22 -3.16
CA ARG A 353 46.51 -3.05 -3.37
C ARG A 353 47.00 -1.61 -3.17
N ALA A 354 46.26 -0.61 -3.64
CA ALA A 354 46.61 0.80 -3.47
C ALA A 354 46.71 1.22 -1.99
N ARG A 355 45.82 0.72 -1.12
CA ARG A 355 45.85 1.01 0.33
C ARG A 355 46.97 0.26 1.04
N ALA A 356 47.27 -0.97 0.59
CA ALA A 356 48.43 -1.72 1.06
C ALA A 356 49.75 -0.99 0.72
N ARG A 357 49.93 -0.50 -0.52
CA ARG A 357 51.12 0.28 -0.93
C ARG A 357 51.36 1.49 -0.03
N ILE A 358 50.32 2.24 0.35
CA ILE A 358 50.45 3.41 1.24
C ILE A 358 50.94 2.99 2.64
N ALA A 359 50.37 1.92 3.21
CA ALA A 359 50.80 1.39 4.51
C ALA A 359 52.25 0.88 4.47
N LEU A 360 52.66 0.21 3.39
CA LEU A 360 54.03 -0.28 3.20
C LEU A 360 55.04 0.84 3.01
N ARG A 361 54.73 1.86 2.20
CA ARG A 361 55.60 3.04 2.06
C ARG A 361 55.74 3.81 3.38
N LEU A 362 54.66 3.93 4.16
CA LEU A 362 54.73 4.49 5.52
C LEU A 362 55.57 3.62 6.47
N ALA A 363 55.58 2.28 6.33
CA ALA A 363 56.46 1.43 7.11
C ALA A 363 57.93 1.58 6.69
N ALA A 364 58.19 1.72 5.39
CA ALA A 364 59.54 1.95 4.84
C ALA A 364 60.16 3.28 5.32
N THR A 365 59.37 4.36 5.45
CA THR A 365 59.89 5.63 5.99
C THR A 365 60.24 5.57 7.48
N GLN A 366 59.77 4.57 8.23
CA GLN A 366 60.20 4.33 9.63
C GLN A 366 61.50 3.49 9.74
N GLN A 367 62.08 3.05 8.61
CA GLN A 367 63.34 2.28 8.55
C GLN A 367 63.42 1.09 9.54
N PRO A 368 62.66 0.00 9.30
CA PRO A 368 62.63 -1.16 10.19
C PRO A 368 64.01 -1.77 10.48
N SER A 369 64.38 -1.83 11.76
CA SER A 369 65.62 -2.45 12.22
C SER A 369 65.55 -3.99 12.22
N GLN A 370 64.43 -4.54 12.70
CA GLN A 370 64.24 -5.99 12.85
C GLN A 370 64.22 -6.71 11.49
N MET A 371 65.05 -7.75 11.34
CA MET A 371 65.14 -8.62 10.16
C MET A 371 63.79 -9.14 9.68
N SER A 372 62.95 -9.60 10.62
CA SER A 372 61.59 -10.10 10.36
C SER A 372 60.70 -9.05 9.71
N ALA A 373 60.71 -7.83 10.25
CA ALA A 373 59.93 -6.70 9.71
C ALA A 373 60.47 -6.21 8.36
N ARG A 374 61.80 -6.23 8.14
CA ARG A 374 62.41 -5.95 6.83
C ARG A 374 61.98 -6.98 5.78
N LEU A 375 62.03 -8.27 6.12
CA LEU A 375 61.62 -9.35 5.24
C LEU A 375 60.13 -9.27 4.87
N GLU A 376 59.27 -9.06 5.87
CA GLU A 376 57.82 -8.93 5.68
C GLU A 376 57.47 -7.69 4.84
N LEU A 377 58.08 -6.54 5.14
CA LEU A 377 57.94 -5.31 4.35
C LEU A 377 58.33 -5.53 2.89
N GLY A 378 59.51 -6.11 2.65
CA GLY A 378 60.05 -6.35 1.31
C GLY A 378 59.14 -7.27 0.49
N LEU A 379 58.74 -8.41 1.07
CA LEU A 379 57.86 -9.37 0.41
C LEU A 379 56.49 -8.77 0.12
N LEU A 380 55.91 -7.99 1.05
CA LEU A 380 54.63 -7.33 0.84
C LEU A 380 54.70 -6.19 -0.21
N LEU A 381 55.84 -5.49 -0.33
CA LEU A 381 56.08 -4.51 -1.40
C LEU A 381 56.13 -5.20 -2.78
N CYS A 382 56.84 -6.33 -2.88
CA CYS A 382 56.87 -7.15 -4.09
C CYS A 382 55.49 -7.72 -4.46
N ASP A 383 54.75 -8.31 -3.50
CA ASP A 383 53.35 -8.76 -3.67
C ASP A 383 52.43 -7.62 -4.14
N ALA A 384 52.68 -6.39 -3.68
CA ALA A 384 51.95 -5.19 -4.07
C ALA A 384 52.37 -4.63 -5.43
N GLY A 385 53.35 -5.22 -6.12
CA GLY A 385 53.87 -4.76 -7.41
C GLY A 385 54.74 -3.50 -7.29
N LEU A 386 55.54 -3.39 -6.23
CA LEU A 386 56.59 -2.40 -6.03
C LEU A 386 57.94 -3.13 -5.84
N SER A 387 58.28 -4.01 -6.79
CA SER A 387 59.43 -4.93 -6.67
C SER A 387 60.78 -4.22 -6.50
N GLU A 388 60.97 -3.03 -7.10
CA GLU A 388 62.17 -2.21 -6.92
C GLU A 388 62.31 -1.68 -5.47
N GLU A 389 61.21 -1.18 -4.88
CA GLU A 389 61.18 -0.73 -3.48
C GLU A 389 61.30 -1.90 -2.49
N GLY A 390 60.73 -3.07 -2.84
CA GLY A 390 60.69 -4.25 -1.97
C GLY A 390 61.97 -5.11 -1.99
N GLY A 391 62.60 -5.26 -3.16
CA GLY A 391 63.70 -6.20 -3.38
C GLY A 391 64.89 -5.97 -2.47
N ALA A 392 65.28 -4.71 -2.26
CA ALA A 392 66.38 -4.34 -1.36
C ALA A 392 66.18 -4.85 0.08
N TRP A 393 64.95 -4.76 0.61
CA TRP A 393 64.63 -5.26 1.95
C TRP A 393 64.64 -6.80 2.01
N VAL A 394 64.14 -7.48 0.98
CA VAL A 394 64.16 -8.94 0.90
C VAL A 394 65.59 -9.48 0.81
N ILE A 395 66.45 -8.86 -0.02
CA ILE A 395 67.85 -9.25 -0.19
C ILE A 395 68.60 -9.10 1.14
N SER A 396 68.49 -7.94 1.80
CA SER A 396 69.11 -7.66 3.10
C SER A 396 68.69 -8.67 4.18
N ALA A 397 67.39 -8.98 4.30
CA ALA A 397 66.91 -9.92 5.31
C ALA A 397 67.13 -11.41 4.92
N ALA A 398 67.25 -11.73 3.63
CA ALA A 398 67.59 -13.07 3.17
C ALA A 398 69.06 -13.42 3.45
N GLN A 399 69.97 -12.45 3.39
CA GLN A 399 71.37 -12.61 3.80
C GLN A 399 71.45 -12.99 5.30
N GLU A 400 70.82 -12.21 6.17
CA GLU A 400 70.76 -12.50 7.62
C GLU A 400 70.11 -13.86 7.95
N LEU A 401 69.11 -14.31 7.17
CA LEU A 401 68.52 -15.66 7.33
C LEU A 401 69.44 -16.81 6.87
N ILE A 402 70.31 -16.57 5.89
CA ILE A 402 71.30 -17.56 5.43
C ILE A 402 72.39 -17.70 6.50
N ASP A 403 72.88 -16.59 7.04
CA ASP A 403 73.85 -16.55 8.15
C ASP A 403 73.27 -17.20 9.41
N GLY A 404 71.97 -17.01 9.68
CA GLY A 404 71.22 -17.66 10.76
C GLY A 404 70.88 -19.14 10.52
N GLY A 405 71.20 -19.71 9.35
CA GLY A 405 70.99 -21.13 9.04
C GLY A 405 69.54 -21.54 8.71
N GLU A 406 68.62 -20.60 8.54
CA GLU A 406 67.19 -20.88 8.31
C GLU A 406 66.87 -21.10 6.81
N TYR A 407 67.59 -22.03 6.19
CA TYR A 407 67.63 -22.21 4.73
C TYR A 407 66.26 -22.42 4.06
N GLU A 408 65.30 -23.09 4.71
CA GLU A 408 63.94 -23.26 4.18
C GLU A 408 63.19 -21.91 4.08
N ARG A 409 63.43 -20.97 5.02
CA ARG A 409 62.82 -19.63 5.03
C ARG A 409 63.52 -18.70 4.04
N ALA A 410 64.84 -18.64 4.03
CA ALA A 410 65.60 -17.88 3.04
C ALA A 410 65.25 -18.31 1.60
N LEU A 411 65.13 -19.62 1.34
CA LEU A 411 64.63 -20.13 0.06
C LEU A 411 63.21 -19.65 -0.26
N SER A 412 62.30 -19.66 0.71
CA SER A 412 60.92 -19.23 0.47
C SER A 412 60.84 -17.75 0.06
N ALA A 413 61.64 -16.88 0.70
CA ALA A 413 61.67 -15.44 0.41
C ALA A 413 62.29 -15.13 -0.95
N LEU A 414 63.44 -15.73 -1.28
CA LEU A 414 64.10 -15.53 -2.57
C LEU A 414 63.27 -16.12 -3.73
N ARG A 415 62.59 -17.25 -3.51
CA ARG A 415 61.62 -17.83 -4.47
C ARG A 415 60.38 -16.96 -4.64
N ALA A 416 60.00 -16.15 -3.65
CA ALA A 416 58.90 -15.20 -3.76
C ALA A 416 59.32 -13.96 -4.57
N LEU A 417 60.47 -13.36 -4.25
CA LEU A 417 61.02 -12.22 -5.01
C LEU A 417 61.18 -12.55 -6.50
N LEU A 418 61.77 -13.71 -6.85
CA LEU A 418 61.94 -14.12 -8.26
C LEU A 418 60.64 -14.51 -8.99
N ARG A 419 59.49 -14.57 -8.31
CA ARG A 419 58.17 -14.67 -8.97
C ARG A 419 57.60 -13.30 -9.35
N THR A 420 58.00 -12.25 -8.65
CA THR A 420 57.53 -10.86 -8.84
C THR A 420 58.52 -9.98 -9.61
N ASP A 421 59.80 -10.35 -9.62
CA ASP A 421 60.89 -9.75 -10.40
C ASP A 421 61.86 -10.88 -10.82
N PRO A 422 61.66 -11.49 -12.00
CA PRO A 422 62.51 -12.59 -12.46
C PRO A 422 63.94 -12.16 -12.85
N GLU A 423 64.18 -10.88 -13.15
CA GLU A 423 65.47 -10.39 -13.66
C GLU A 423 66.43 -9.95 -12.55
N ASN A 424 65.98 -10.03 -11.29
CA ASN A 424 66.72 -9.62 -10.10
C ASN A 424 68.01 -10.44 -9.87
N LYS A 425 69.14 -9.94 -10.39
CA LYS A 425 70.45 -10.62 -10.40
C LYS A 425 70.92 -11.03 -9.00
N ASP A 426 70.73 -10.17 -8.02
CA ASP A 426 71.18 -10.42 -6.64
C ASP A 426 70.37 -11.54 -5.99
N ALA A 427 69.04 -11.53 -6.16
CA ALA A 427 68.17 -12.59 -5.65
C ALA A 427 68.40 -13.94 -6.35
N GLN A 428 68.71 -13.96 -7.65
CA GLN A 428 69.13 -15.17 -8.36
C GLN A 428 70.39 -15.80 -7.74
N SER A 429 71.38 -14.98 -7.38
CA SER A 429 72.66 -15.44 -6.84
C SER A 429 72.50 -16.15 -5.47
N LEU A 430 71.72 -15.56 -4.56
CA LEU A 430 71.47 -16.10 -3.20
C LEU A 430 70.59 -17.36 -3.22
N LEU A 431 69.64 -17.42 -4.16
CA LEU A 431 68.70 -18.54 -4.27
C LEU A 431 69.40 -19.85 -4.64
N PHE A 432 70.39 -19.79 -5.54
CA PHE A 432 71.17 -20.96 -5.94
C PHE A 432 71.87 -21.59 -4.73
N GLN A 433 72.62 -20.78 -3.97
CA GLN A 433 73.39 -21.20 -2.79
C GLN A 433 72.52 -21.95 -1.78
N THR A 434 71.41 -21.32 -1.38
CA THR A 434 70.51 -21.83 -0.33
C THR A 434 69.79 -23.14 -0.74
N SER A 435 69.57 -23.36 -2.04
CA SER A 435 68.71 -24.44 -2.57
C SER A 435 69.20 -25.86 -2.29
N SER A 436 70.49 -25.99 -2.01
CA SER A 436 71.19 -27.26 -1.74
C SER A 436 70.81 -27.90 -0.40
N LEU A 437 70.22 -27.14 0.54
CA LEU A 437 70.16 -27.50 1.96
C LEU A 437 68.80 -28.10 2.40
N GLU A 438 67.66 -27.63 1.86
CA GLU A 438 66.29 -28.08 2.23
C GLU A 438 66.05 -29.59 1.95
N ARG A 439 66.59 -30.13 0.85
CA ARG A 439 66.15 -31.41 0.27
C ARG A 439 66.35 -32.64 1.18
N ARG A 440 67.12 -32.52 2.27
CA ARG A 440 67.40 -33.61 3.22
C ARG A 440 66.24 -33.92 4.20
N ARG A 441 65.21 -33.06 4.30
CA ARG A 441 64.26 -33.07 5.45
C ARG A 441 62.94 -33.84 5.28
N LYS A 442 62.18 -33.61 4.19
CA LYS A 442 60.70 -33.87 4.14
C LYS A 442 60.21 -35.33 3.98
N ARG A 443 61.09 -36.32 3.79
CA ARG A 443 60.73 -37.68 3.31
C ARG A 443 60.09 -38.64 4.34
N ARG A 444 59.27 -38.18 5.31
CA ARG A 444 58.97 -38.95 6.55
C ARG A 444 57.53 -39.07 7.11
N ARG A 445 56.47 -38.40 6.60
CA ARG A 445 55.12 -38.44 7.27
C ARG A 445 53.89 -38.21 6.35
N MET A 446 53.10 -39.24 5.98
CA MET A 446 51.69 -39.10 5.49
C MET A 446 50.94 -40.46 5.33
N GLN A 447 49.68 -40.62 5.83
CA GLN A 447 48.57 -41.57 5.42
C GLN A 447 47.40 -41.69 6.46
N GLY A 448 46.10 -41.85 6.06
CA GLY A 448 44.93 -42.36 6.89
C GLY A 448 43.58 -41.54 6.94
N THR A 449 42.36 -42.18 6.86
CA THR A 449 41.00 -41.51 6.63
C THR A 449 39.62 -42.34 6.77
N VAL A 450 38.50 -41.78 7.35
CA VAL A 450 36.99 -41.67 6.93
C VAL A 450 35.79 -42.76 7.07
N ALA A 451 34.44 -42.37 7.22
CA ALA A 451 33.03 -43.03 6.94
C ALA A 451 31.90 -43.19 8.11
N LEU A 452 30.50 -43.44 8.11
CA LEU A 452 29.18 -43.39 7.29
C LEU A 452 27.75 -43.44 8.09
N ALA A 453 26.49 -43.81 7.55
CA ALA A 453 25.04 -43.54 8.09
C ALA A 453 23.70 -44.40 7.67
N VAL A 454 22.34 -44.03 7.92
CA VAL A 454 20.88 -44.42 7.33
C VAL A 454 19.63 -44.95 8.29
N PHE A 455 18.20 -45.11 8.23
CA PHE A 455 16.76 -45.01 7.50
C PHE A 455 15.42 -45.13 8.49
N LEU A 456 14.00 -45.33 8.39
CA LEU A 456 12.61 -45.39 7.60
C LEU A 456 11.26 -45.62 8.56
N LEU A 457 9.84 -45.83 8.46
CA LEU A 457 8.44 -45.88 7.68
C LEU A 457 7.10 -46.09 8.65
N ALA A 458 5.69 -46.29 8.52
CA ALA A 458 4.32 -46.22 7.73
C ALA A 458 2.97 -46.67 8.62
N ALA A 459 1.55 -46.83 8.46
CA ALA A 459 0.17 -46.57 7.72
C ALA A 459 -1.18 -47.23 8.47
N THR A 460 -2.60 -47.33 8.31
CA THR A 460 -4.00 -46.83 7.71
C THR A 460 -5.32 -47.75 8.13
N VAL A 461 -6.75 -47.77 7.95
CA VAL A 461 -8.15 -47.04 7.66
C VAL A 461 -9.48 -48.06 7.60
N ALA A 462 -10.92 -48.05 7.53
CA ALA A 462 -12.35 -47.36 7.70
C ALA A 462 -13.68 -48.36 7.44
N VAL A 463 -15.11 -48.27 7.39
CA VAL A 463 -16.47 -47.55 7.83
C VAL A 463 -17.95 -48.12 7.28
N VAL A 464 -19.26 -47.89 7.84
CA VAL A 464 -20.77 -47.80 7.28
C VAL A 464 -22.17 -48.49 7.87
N ASP A 465 -23.51 -48.28 7.39
CA ASP A 465 -24.96 -48.57 7.99
C ASP A 465 -26.36 -48.71 7.07
N ILE A 466 -27.69 -48.99 7.55
CA ILE A 466 -29.18 -48.56 7.10
C ILE A 466 -30.57 -49.52 7.10
N ARG A 467 -31.91 -49.06 7.35
CA ARG A 467 -33.38 -49.34 6.72
C ARG A 467 -34.77 -50.02 7.35
N ARG A 468 -36.12 -49.54 7.24
CA ARG A 468 -37.56 -50.24 7.00
C ARG A 468 -39.06 -49.56 7.21
N ARG A 469 -40.25 -50.09 6.65
CA ARG A 469 -41.78 -49.68 6.81
C ARG A 469 -42.94 -50.55 6.04
N SER A 470 -44.27 -50.77 6.45
CA SER A 470 -45.56 -51.11 5.61
C SER A 470 -46.94 -51.66 6.26
N ASN A 471 -48.18 -51.49 5.64
CA ASN A 471 -49.52 -52.29 5.63
C ASN A 471 -50.92 -51.66 6.07
N LEU A 472 -52.11 -51.91 5.37
CA LEU A 472 -53.54 -52.03 5.95
C LEU A 472 -54.83 -52.39 5.07
N GLU A 473 -54.86 -52.61 3.75
CA GLU A 473 -55.95 -52.06 2.87
C GLU A 473 -57.34 -52.78 2.54
N GLN A 474 -57.89 -53.78 3.27
CA GLN A 474 -58.63 -54.89 2.57
C GLN A 474 -60.17 -55.24 2.70
N GLU A 475 -61.08 -54.60 3.47
CA GLU A 475 -62.35 -55.30 3.90
C GLU A 475 -63.78 -54.98 3.31
N LEU A 476 -64.10 -53.82 2.71
CA LEU A 476 -65.50 -53.28 2.74
C LEU A 476 -66.63 -53.92 1.87
N ALA A 477 -66.36 -54.87 0.96
CA ALA A 477 -67.16 -55.00 -0.29
C ALA A 477 -68.40 -55.95 -0.33
N ARG A 478 -69.23 -56.13 0.72
CA ARG A 478 -70.07 -57.37 0.84
C ARG A 478 -71.62 -57.31 0.96
N ILE A 479 -72.32 -56.16 1.09
CA ILE A 479 -73.65 -56.15 1.77
C ILE A 479 -74.90 -55.63 0.97
N SER A 480 -74.77 -55.19 -0.28
CA SER A 480 -75.77 -54.32 -0.97
C SER A 480 -76.92 -54.98 -1.77
N ALA A 481 -77.41 -56.19 -1.43
CA ALA A 481 -78.07 -57.08 -2.41
C ALA A 481 -79.57 -57.47 -2.25
N LEU A 482 -80.40 -56.83 -1.38
CA LEU A 482 -81.73 -57.39 -1.02
C LEU A 482 -82.94 -56.42 -1.09
N SER A 483 -83.89 -56.78 -1.97
CA SER A 483 -85.37 -56.61 -1.91
C SER A 483 -85.98 -55.21 -1.66
N GLY A 484 -87.26 -54.95 -1.96
CA GLY A 484 -88.29 -55.77 -2.62
C GLY A 484 -89.66 -55.63 -1.95
N ASP A 485 -89.69 -55.69 -0.61
CA ASP A 485 -90.87 -55.42 0.22
C ASP A 485 -90.49 -54.32 1.23
N PRO A 486 -91.17 -53.14 1.21
CA PRO A 486 -90.77 -51.99 2.02
C PRO A 486 -90.88 -52.21 3.53
N LYS A 487 -91.63 -53.21 4.01
CA LYS A 487 -91.78 -53.49 5.45
C LYS A 487 -90.87 -54.62 5.94
N ALA A 488 -90.39 -55.48 5.04
CA ALA A 488 -89.49 -56.59 5.39
C ALA A 488 -88.00 -56.26 5.18
N SER A 489 -87.63 -55.63 4.06
CA SER A 489 -86.23 -55.40 3.68
C SER A 489 -85.47 -54.45 4.63
N MET A 490 -86.21 -53.66 5.43
CA MET A 490 -85.64 -52.66 6.33
C MET A 490 -85.19 -53.22 7.70
N ALA A 491 -85.30 -54.53 7.92
CA ALA A 491 -84.91 -55.19 9.17
C ALA A 491 -83.50 -55.82 9.15
N GLU A 492 -82.97 -56.19 7.97
CA GLU A 492 -81.74 -56.98 7.85
C GLU A 492 -80.46 -56.13 7.72
N LEU A 493 -80.58 -54.91 7.16
CA LEU A 493 -79.44 -53.99 7.03
C LEU A 493 -78.89 -53.52 8.40
N ASP A 494 -79.73 -53.49 9.42
CA ASP A 494 -79.38 -53.13 10.79
C ASP A 494 -78.50 -54.18 11.49
N ARG A 495 -78.34 -55.38 10.90
CA ARG A 495 -77.64 -56.53 11.49
C ARG A 495 -76.13 -56.58 11.19
N CYS A 496 -75.70 -56.10 10.03
CA CYS A 496 -74.33 -56.32 9.53
C CYS A 496 -73.39 -55.12 9.67
N PHE A 497 -73.92 -53.90 9.79
CA PHE A 497 -73.15 -52.70 10.12
C PHE A 497 -73.84 -51.92 11.26
N PRO A 498 -73.78 -52.43 12.50
CA PRO A 498 -74.43 -51.79 13.65
C PRO A 498 -73.69 -50.50 14.05
N GLY A 499 -74.09 -49.37 13.45
CA GLY A 499 -73.55 -48.04 13.75
C GLY A 499 -72.29 -47.65 12.95
N ASP A 500 -71.94 -48.36 11.88
CA ASP A 500 -70.86 -47.89 10.99
C ASP A 500 -71.37 -46.72 10.13
N THR A 501 -70.68 -45.57 10.23
CA THR A 501 -70.98 -44.33 9.55
C THR A 501 -70.11 -44.07 8.32
N ARG A 502 -69.24 -45.03 7.94
CA ARG A 502 -68.53 -45.01 6.65
C ARG A 502 -69.57 -44.92 5.51
N GLY A 503 -69.32 -44.01 4.57
CA GLY A 503 -70.36 -43.50 3.65
C GLY A 503 -71.03 -44.53 2.74
N GLU A 504 -70.44 -45.71 2.60
CA GLU A 504 -70.92 -46.81 1.75
C GLU A 504 -72.10 -47.59 2.38
N VAL A 505 -72.39 -47.39 3.68
CA VAL A 505 -73.36 -48.19 4.45
C VAL A 505 -74.74 -47.55 4.57
N SER A 506 -74.81 -46.25 4.88
CA SER A 506 -76.06 -45.62 5.32
C SER A 506 -77.11 -45.44 4.22
N ALA A 507 -76.69 -45.36 2.95
CA ALA A 507 -77.53 -45.01 1.82
C ALA A 507 -78.71 -45.97 1.57
N VAL A 508 -78.53 -47.27 1.84
CA VAL A 508 -79.51 -48.31 1.48
C VAL A 508 -80.71 -48.36 2.44
N ARG A 509 -80.56 -47.88 3.70
CA ARG A 509 -81.64 -47.92 4.71
C ARG A 509 -82.84 -47.03 4.35
N ALA A 510 -82.61 -45.90 3.69
CA ALA A 510 -83.60 -44.83 3.54
C ALA A 510 -84.61 -45.03 2.39
N ALA A 511 -84.45 -46.05 1.55
CA ALA A 511 -85.24 -46.22 0.33
C ALA A 511 -86.65 -46.80 0.58
N LEU A 512 -86.82 -47.60 1.63
CA LEU A 512 -87.94 -48.53 1.76
C LEU A 512 -89.17 -47.91 2.44
N GLN A 513 -88.98 -47.05 3.45
CA GLN A 513 -90.06 -46.52 4.30
C GLN A 513 -91.08 -45.60 3.58
N ARG A 514 -90.83 -45.20 2.33
CA ARG A 514 -91.59 -44.15 1.63
C ARG A 514 -92.95 -44.63 1.07
N ARG A 515 -92.97 -45.81 0.43
CA ARG A 515 -94.08 -46.28 -0.42
C ARG A 515 -95.42 -46.53 0.28
N PHE A 516 -95.43 -46.76 1.59
CA PHE A 516 -96.67 -47.03 2.34
C PHE A 516 -97.49 -45.76 2.62
N VAL A 517 -96.88 -44.58 2.56
CA VAL A 517 -97.50 -43.30 3.00
C VAL A 517 -98.08 -42.51 1.80
N GLU A 518 -98.18 -43.12 0.62
CA GLU A 518 -98.43 -42.40 -0.64
C GLU A 518 -99.91 -42.43 -1.10
N SER A 519 -100.72 -43.40 -0.66
CA SER A 519 -102.14 -43.53 -1.06
C SER A 519 -103.06 -42.54 -0.32
N GLU A 520 -103.11 -42.60 1.02
CA GLU A 520 -103.97 -41.74 1.85
C GLU A 520 -103.63 -40.25 1.75
N LYS A 521 -102.41 -39.91 1.27
CA LYS A 521 -102.08 -38.54 0.91
C LYS A 521 -102.98 -38.00 -0.20
N ALA A 522 -103.37 -38.79 -1.20
CA ALA A 522 -103.95 -38.28 -2.45
C ALA A 522 -105.20 -37.40 -2.24
N ARG A 523 -106.16 -37.83 -1.40
CA ARG A 523 -107.36 -37.02 -1.07
C ARG A 523 -107.02 -35.74 -0.29
N ARG A 524 -106.04 -35.81 0.60
CA ARG A 524 -105.54 -34.62 1.32
C ARG A 524 -104.83 -33.66 0.36
N THR A 525 -104.06 -34.20 -0.60
CA THR A 525 -103.32 -33.47 -1.64
C THR A 525 -104.24 -32.70 -2.60
N GLU A 526 -105.52 -33.06 -2.74
CA GLU A 526 -106.45 -32.34 -3.61
C GLU A 526 -106.90 -30.99 -2.99
N TRP A 527 -107.43 -30.98 -1.76
CA TRP A 527 -107.75 -29.71 -1.08
C TRP A 527 -106.48 -28.95 -0.69
N LEU A 528 -105.42 -29.65 -0.25
CA LEU A 528 -104.11 -29.02 -0.13
C LEU A 528 -103.60 -28.49 -1.47
N GLY A 529 -104.05 -28.99 -2.63
CA GLY A 529 -103.71 -28.43 -3.93
C GLY A 529 -104.26 -27.01 -4.10
N VAL A 530 -105.50 -26.76 -3.66
CA VAL A 530 -106.10 -25.42 -3.66
C VAL A 530 -105.44 -24.52 -2.61
N TYR A 531 -105.24 -25.03 -1.38
CA TYR A 531 -104.56 -24.28 -0.33
C TYR A 531 -103.12 -23.94 -0.70
N GLU A 532 -102.34 -24.90 -1.20
CA GLU A 532 -100.96 -24.70 -1.65
C GLU A 532 -100.88 -23.86 -2.93
N ALA A 533 -101.91 -23.81 -3.79
CA ALA A 533 -101.96 -22.86 -4.91
C ALA A 533 -102.11 -21.40 -4.41
N VAL A 534 -102.96 -21.16 -3.41
CA VAL A 534 -103.06 -19.83 -2.77
C VAL A 534 -101.79 -19.52 -1.98
N ARG A 535 -101.27 -20.48 -1.21
CA ARG A 535 -100.01 -20.36 -0.47
C ARG A 535 -98.82 -20.11 -1.39
N ALA A 536 -98.77 -20.74 -2.57
CA ALA A 536 -97.73 -20.51 -3.56
C ALA A 536 -97.83 -19.12 -4.20
N GLU A 537 -99.03 -18.56 -4.36
CA GLU A 537 -99.18 -17.14 -4.72
C GLU A 537 -98.65 -16.24 -3.59
N CYS A 538 -99.03 -16.51 -2.34
CA CYS A 538 -98.49 -15.80 -1.18
C CYS A 538 -96.96 -15.90 -1.06
N GLN A 539 -96.38 -17.09 -1.30
CA GLN A 539 -94.94 -17.40 -1.15
C GLN A 539 -94.07 -17.01 -2.35
N ASN A 540 -94.60 -17.10 -3.58
CA ASN A 540 -93.80 -17.01 -4.81
C ASN A 540 -94.44 -16.12 -5.89
N GLY A 541 -95.77 -15.96 -5.92
CA GLY A 541 -96.50 -15.10 -6.86
C GLY A 541 -96.43 -13.60 -6.55
N ASP A 542 -97.42 -12.81 -6.95
CA ASP A 542 -97.46 -11.38 -6.57
C ASP A 542 -98.02 -11.22 -5.14
N PRO A 543 -97.35 -10.51 -4.21
CA PRO A 543 -97.84 -10.33 -2.84
C PRO A 543 -99.22 -9.66 -2.72
N GLU A 544 -99.61 -8.75 -3.63
CA GLU A 544 -100.95 -8.14 -3.63
C GLU A 544 -102.01 -9.15 -4.09
N VAL A 545 -101.73 -9.90 -5.16
CA VAL A 545 -102.60 -10.99 -5.66
C VAL A 545 -102.70 -12.14 -4.64
N GLY A 546 -101.61 -12.41 -3.92
CA GLY A 546 -101.58 -13.38 -2.82
C GLY A 546 -102.47 -12.99 -1.65
N LEU A 547 -102.54 -11.69 -1.31
CA LEU A 547 -103.47 -11.17 -0.31
C LEU A 547 -104.93 -11.35 -0.76
N ASP A 548 -105.26 -10.96 -1.99
CA ASP A 548 -106.61 -11.11 -2.55
C ASP A 548 -107.05 -12.58 -2.62
N ARG A 549 -106.16 -13.51 -3.01
CA ARG A 549 -106.48 -14.95 -3.02
C ARG A 549 -106.58 -15.55 -1.61
N ALA A 550 -105.80 -15.07 -0.64
CA ALA A 550 -105.91 -15.52 0.75
C ALA A 550 -107.25 -15.11 1.40
N ILE A 551 -107.81 -13.97 1.00
CA ILE A 551 -109.14 -13.52 1.42
C ILE A 551 -110.25 -14.45 0.86
N ALA A 552 -110.06 -15.01 -0.33
CA ALA A 552 -111.06 -15.78 -1.09
C ALA A 552 -111.01 -17.32 -0.95
N LEU A 553 -110.30 -17.88 0.05
CA LEU A 553 -110.10 -19.33 0.21
C LEU A 553 -111.36 -20.10 0.68
N PRO A 554 -111.73 -21.25 0.08
CA PRO A 554 -112.82 -22.13 0.55
C PRO A 554 -112.43 -23.06 1.71
N ALA A 555 -113.44 -23.62 2.40
CA ALA A 555 -113.29 -24.46 3.60
C ALA A 555 -112.88 -25.94 3.31
N PRO A 556 -112.31 -26.68 4.30
CA PRO A 556 -111.72 -28.02 4.11
C PRO A 556 -112.67 -29.25 4.29
N PRO A 557 -112.26 -30.44 3.78
CA PRO A 557 -112.99 -31.72 3.91
C PRO A 557 -112.63 -32.53 5.18
N GLN A 558 -112.97 -33.82 5.22
CA GLN A 558 -112.75 -34.76 6.34
C GLN A 558 -112.09 -36.07 5.85
N LEU A 559 -111.31 -36.76 6.71
CA LEU A 559 -110.46 -37.92 6.38
C LEU A 559 -110.36 -38.93 7.56
N GLU A 560 -109.90 -40.16 7.31
CA GLU A 560 -109.86 -41.27 8.30
C GLU A 560 -108.51 -41.49 9.01
N VAL A 561 -107.37 -41.20 8.36
CA VAL A 561 -106.07 -41.17 9.05
C VAL A 561 -106.02 -39.94 9.96
N GLU A 562 -105.41 -40.05 11.14
CA GLU A 562 -105.22 -38.91 12.06
C GLU A 562 -104.46 -37.77 11.35
N VAL A 563 -105.19 -36.69 11.03
CA VAL A 563 -104.68 -35.58 10.21
C VAL A 563 -104.22 -34.44 11.13
N PRO A 564 -103.01 -33.86 10.92
CA PRO A 564 -102.69 -32.54 11.43
C PRO A 564 -103.71 -31.49 10.99
N GLU A 565 -104.01 -30.55 11.88
CA GLU A 565 -105.03 -29.49 11.73
C GLU A 565 -105.05 -28.84 10.34
N TRP A 566 -106.25 -28.46 9.89
CA TRP A 566 -106.42 -27.81 8.59
C TRP A 566 -105.74 -26.43 8.57
N PRO A 567 -104.88 -26.15 7.57
CA PRO A 567 -104.23 -24.86 7.43
C PRO A 567 -105.22 -23.68 7.38
N THR A 568 -104.99 -22.67 8.22
CA THR A 568 -105.91 -21.53 8.38
C THR A 568 -105.57 -20.36 7.45
N ARG A 569 -106.54 -19.45 7.25
CA ARG A 569 -106.33 -18.18 6.54
C ARG A 569 -105.26 -17.30 7.20
N ALA A 570 -105.21 -17.27 8.52
CA ALA A 570 -104.12 -16.64 9.27
C ALA A 570 -102.74 -17.29 8.97
N GLY A 571 -102.70 -18.58 8.65
CA GLY A 571 -101.52 -19.27 8.12
C GLY A 571 -101.05 -18.73 6.76
N LEU A 572 -101.97 -18.42 5.84
CA LEU A 572 -101.63 -17.76 4.57
C LEU A 572 -101.13 -16.33 4.76
N LEU A 573 -101.81 -15.54 5.60
CA LEU A 573 -101.45 -14.16 5.88
C LEU A 573 -100.10 -14.04 6.60
N SER A 574 -99.82 -14.90 7.58
CA SER A 574 -98.51 -14.93 8.26
C SER A 574 -97.37 -15.37 7.33
N VAL A 575 -97.62 -16.31 6.40
CA VAL A 575 -96.68 -16.69 5.34
C VAL A 575 -96.42 -15.54 4.37
N LEU A 576 -97.45 -14.81 3.96
CA LEU A 576 -97.32 -13.59 3.14
C LEU A 576 -96.52 -12.50 3.87
N ALA A 577 -96.79 -12.29 5.16
CA ALA A 577 -96.07 -11.33 6.02
C ALA A 577 -94.57 -11.67 6.07
N ARG A 578 -94.25 -12.93 6.40
CA ARG A 578 -92.86 -13.42 6.47
C ARG A 578 -92.15 -13.29 5.13
N ARG A 579 -92.83 -13.42 3.99
CA ARG A 579 -92.25 -13.17 2.67
C ARG A 579 -91.94 -11.69 2.42
N VAL A 580 -92.84 -10.77 2.82
CA VAL A 580 -92.59 -9.32 2.68
C VAL A 580 -91.44 -8.89 3.62
N GLU A 581 -91.34 -9.52 4.79
CA GLU A 581 -90.17 -9.44 5.67
C GLU A 581 -88.90 -9.97 4.97
N GLU A 582 -88.91 -11.20 4.45
CA GLU A 582 -87.78 -11.81 3.71
C GLU A 582 -87.34 -10.97 2.49
N ARG A 583 -88.27 -10.41 1.71
CA ARG A 583 -87.96 -9.54 0.56
C ARG A 583 -87.28 -8.24 1.01
N THR A 584 -87.87 -7.55 1.99
CA THR A 584 -87.26 -6.32 2.52
C THR A 584 -85.97 -6.58 3.31
N GLU A 585 -85.80 -7.75 3.92
CA GLU A 585 -84.53 -8.14 4.56
C GLU A 585 -83.47 -8.49 3.50
N SER A 586 -83.84 -9.16 2.41
CA SER A 586 -82.92 -9.42 1.30
C SER A 586 -82.42 -8.12 0.66
N ALA A 587 -83.30 -7.12 0.51
CA ALA A 587 -82.91 -5.78 0.08
C ALA A 587 -81.96 -5.07 1.07
N ARG A 588 -82.06 -5.38 2.38
CA ARG A 588 -81.19 -4.82 3.43
C ARG A 588 -79.84 -5.52 3.54
N ARG A 589 -79.77 -6.85 3.33
CA ARG A 589 -78.54 -7.67 3.46
C ARG A 589 -77.46 -7.29 2.45
N ASN A 590 -77.84 -6.79 1.27
CA ASN A 590 -76.91 -6.17 0.33
C ASN A 590 -76.47 -4.79 0.83
N ILE A 591 -75.46 -4.76 1.70
CA ILE A 591 -74.90 -3.52 2.26
C ILE A 591 -74.09 -2.73 1.20
N GLY A 592 -73.72 -3.36 0.07
CA GLY A 592 -73.04 -2.72 -1.05
C GLY A 592 -73.86 -1.58 -1.68
N ALA A 593 -73.23 -0.40 -1.78
CA ALA A 593 -73.82 0.86 -2.24
C ALA A 593 -74.03 0.94 -3.77
N SER A 594 -74.62 -0.09 -4.37
CA SER A 594 -75.12 -0.02 -5.74
C SER A 594 -76.43 0.77 -5.78
N GLU A 595 -76.59 1.61 -6.81
CA GLU A 595 -77.84 2.30 -7.14
C GLU A 595 -79.02 1.31 -7.31
N ILE A 596 -78.72 0.10 -7.80
CA ILE A 596 -79.67 -1.01 -7.93
C ILE A 596 -80.25 -1.42 -6.56
N THR A 597 -79.43 -1.42 -5.50
CA THR A 597 -79.86 -1.73 -4.13
C THR A 597 -80.86 -0.69 -3.62
N ILE A 598 -80.60 0.60 -3.88
CA ILE A 598 -81.46 1.71 -3.43
C ILE A 598 -82.82 1.64 -4.14
N LEU A 599 -82.81 1.44 -5.47
CA LEU A 599 -84.03 1.27 -6.26
C LEU A 599 -84.84 0.02 -5.88
N ALA A 600 -84.18 -1.06 -5.43
CA ALA A 600 -84.86 -2.24 -4.89
C ALA A 600 -85.52 -1.95 -3.53
N GLU A 601 -84.82 -1.28 -2.62
CA GLU A 601 -85.34 -0.91 -1.29
C GLU A 601 -86.57 0.01 -1.40
N GLU A 602 -86.58 0.96 -2.35
CA GLU A 602 -87.72 1.84 -2.57
C GLU A 602 -88.94 1.12 -3.19
N ARG A 603 -88.73 0.14 -4.06
CA ARG A 603 -89.83 -0.70 -4.61
C ARG A 603 -90.53 -1.50 -3.53
N GLU A 604 -89.78 -2.15 -2.63
CA GLU A 604 -90.38 -2.91 -1.53
C GLU A 604 -91.09 -2.00 -0.49
N LEU A 605 -90.62 -0.76 -0.30
CA LEU A 605 -91.32 0.24 0.52
C LEU A 605 -92.63 0.74 -0.12
N VAL A 606 -92.74 0.76 -1.45
CA VAL A 606 -94.02 1.04 -2.15
C VAL A 606 -94.99 -0.14 -1.99
N LEU A 607 -94.52 -1.37 -2.20
CA LEU A 607 -95.31 -2.60 -1.99
C LEU A 607 -95.89 -2.68 -0.57
N LEU A 608 -95.07 -2.40 0.45
CA LEU A 608 -95.52 -2.35 1.86
C LEU A 608 -96.69 -1.37 2.07
N ARG A 609 -96.71 -0.23 1.37
CA ARG A 609 -97.80 0.75 1.46
C ARG A 609 -99.07 0.26 0.77
N ALA A 610 -98.94 -0.39 -0.39
CA ALA A 610 -100.07 -0.94 -1.13
C ALA A 610 -100.79 -2.05 -0.34
N LEU A 611 -100.02 -2.99 0.24
CA LEU A 611 -100.54 -4.06 1.09
C LEU A 611 -101.26 -3.52 2.34
N LEU A 612 -100.66 -2.57 3.06
CA LEU A 612 -101.31 -1.89 4.19
C LEU A 612 -102.63 -1.21 3.75
N ALA A 613 -102.62 -0.49 2.63
CA ALA A 613 -103.81 0.14 2.05
C ALA A 613 -104.83 -0.85 1.44
N ARG A 614 -104.53 -2.15 1.37
CA ARG A 614 -105.49 -3.22 1.04
C ARG A 614 -106.12 -3.80 2.30
N CYS A 615 -105.33 -4.03 3.36
CA CYS A 615 -105.82 -4.45 4.68
C CYS A 615 -106.83 -3.43 5.26
N ASP A 616 -106.53 -2.13 5.11
CA ASP A 616 -107.37 -1.03 5.61
C ASP A 616 -108.78 -0.97 4.98
N ARG A 617 -109.04 -1.72 3.89
CA ARG A 617 -110.34 -1.81 3.22
C ARG A 617 -111.25 -2.94 3.72
N GLU A 618 -110.76 -3.88 4.51
CA GLU A 618 -111.54 -5.02 5.04
C GLU A 618 -111.39 -5.13 6.58
N ALA A 619 -111.63 -3.99 7.25
CA ALA A 619 -111.30 -3.75 8.66
C ALA A 619 -112.06 -4.61 9.70
N GLU A 620 -113.11 -5.35 9.32
CA GLU A 620 -113.92 -6.16 10.25
C GLU A 620 -113.37 -7.58 10.46
N SER A 621 -112.38 -8.01 9.67
CA SER A 621 -111.80 -9.36 9.76
C SER A 621 -110.60 -9.41 10.71
N THR A 622 -110.75 -10.09 11.86
CA THR A 622 -109.70 -10.24 12.90
C THR A 622 -108.35 -10.71 12.34
N ASP A 623 -108.35 -11.67 11.41
CA ASP A 623 -107.12 -12.24 10.81
C ASP A 623 -106.24 -11.18 10.11
N LEU A 624 -106.84 -10.08 9.62
CA LEU A 624 -106.12 -9.02 8.90
C LEU A 624 -105.48 -8.00 9.85
N ALA A 625 -105.95 -7.90 11.10
CA ALA A 625 -105.41 -6.95 12.08
C ALA A 625 -103.98 -7.30 12.48
N ASP A 626 -103.70 -8.58 12.79
CA ASP A 626 -102.36 -9.07 13.13
C ASP A 626 -101.39 -8.98 11.95
N PHE A 627 -101.89 -9.26 10.74
CA PHE A 627 -101.12 -9.11 9.50
C PHE A 627 -100.71 -7.64 9.26
N ARG A 628 -101.64 -6.69 9.40
CA ARG A 628 -101.36 -5.24 9.36
C ARG A 628 -100.31 -4.82 10.40
N ALA A 629 -100.45 -5.29 11.64
CA ALA A 629 -99.51 -5.01 12.74
C ALA A 629 -98.13 -5.67 12.55
N HIS A 630 -98.01 -6.71 11.73
CA HIS A 630 -96.73 -7.24 11.29
C HIS A 630 -96.11 -6.35 10.19
N LEU A 631 -96.85 -6.01 9.12
CA LEU A 631 -96.34 -5.17 8.03
C LEU A 631 -95.82 -3.81 8.49
N GLU A 632 -96.48 -3.18 9.49
CA GLU A 632 -95.98 -1.92 10.09
C GLU A 632 -94.61 -2.07 10.77
N ARG A 633 -94.36 -3.18 11.48
CA ARG A 633 -93.05 -3.46 12.09
C ARG A 633 -91.97 -3.67 11.04
N VAL A 634 -92.28 -4.39 9.96
CA VAL A 634 -91.36 -4.58 8.82
C VAL A 634 -91.01 -3.24 8.18
N ARG A 635 -92.00 -2.35 7.99
CA ARG A 635 -91.85 -1.00 7.43
C ARG A 635 -90.97 -0.10 8.30
N ALA A 636 -91.21 -0.04 9.61
CA ALA A 636 -90.39 0.74 10.55
C ALA A 636 -88.92 0.26 10.57
N SER A 637 -88.73 -1.06 10.54
CA SER A 637 -87.42 -1.72 10.54
C SER A 637 -86.61 -1.41 9.25
N ALA A 638 -87.26 -1.20 8.11
CA ALA A 638 -86.60 -0.81 6.86
C ALA A 638 -86.01 0.62 6.94
N TYR A 639 -86.79 1.60 7.40
CA TYR A 639 -86.32 2.99 7.52
C TYR A 639 -85.10 3.15 8.43
N ALA A 640 -84.99 2.34 9.50
CA ALA A 640 -83.83 2.34 10.40
C ALA A 640 -82.53 1.83 9.73
N ALA A 641 -82.62 0.99 8.71
CA ALA A 641 -81.46 0.50 7.95
C ALA A 641 -80.92 1.57 6.99
N ARG A 642 -81.81 2.31 6.31
CA ARG A 642 -81.45 3.39 5.37
C ARG A 642 -80.59 4.47 6.02
N ALA A 643 -80.92 4.86 7.25
CA ALA A 643 -80.15 5.85 8.02
C ALA A 643 -78.70 5.40 8.27
N LYS A 644 -78.50 4.18 8.77
CA LYS A 644 -77.16 3.63 9.08
C LYS A 644 -76.25 3.53 7.85
N ARG A 645 -76.81 3.33 6.65
CA ARG A 645 -76.03 3.26 5.40
C ARG A 645 -75.43 4.62 5.01
N ALA A 646 -76.13 5.72 5.26
CA ALA A 646 -75.67 7.07 4.91
C ALA A 646 -74.46 7.53 5.75
N ASP A 647 -74.48 7.31 7.08
CA ASP A 647 -73.35 7.67 7.94
C ASP A 647 -72.09 6.86 7.61
N ALA A 648 -72.24 5.58 7.25
CA ALA A 648 -71.13 4.73 6.83
C ALA A 648 -70.46 5.23 5.52
N GLN A 649 -71.24 5.79 4.58
CA GLN A 649 -70.70 6.36 3.35
C GLN A 649 -69.86 7.62 3.59
N ARG A 650 -70.29 8.51 4.50
CA ARG A 650 -69.51 9.72 4.86
C ARG A 650 -68.15 9.34 5.45
N ILE A 651 -68.15 8.42 6.43
CA ILE A 651 -66.93 7.91 7.09
C ILE A 651 -65.98 7.21 6.10
N ALA A 652 -66.49 6.65 4.99
CA ALA A 652 -65.65 6.07 3.94
C ALA A 652 -64.97 7.16 3.07
N ALA A 653 -65.71 8.18 2.65
CA ALA A 653 -65.17 9.29 1.84
C ALA A 653 -64.11 10.11 2.61
N ASP A 654 -64.37 10.39 3.89
CA ASP A 654 -63.44 11.10 4.77
C ASP A 654 -62.10 10.33 4.90
N LYS A 655 -62.15 9.00 4.93
CA LYS A 655 -60.95 8.13 5.00
C LYS A 655 -60.18 8.02 3.68
N GLU A 656 -60.86 8.04 2.54
CA GLU A 656 -60.18 7.99 1.24
C GLU A 656 -59.44 9.29 0.96
N THR A 657 -60.04 10.43 1.29
CA THR A 657 -59.40 11.75 1.18
C THR A 657 -58.11 11.84 2.00
N LEU A 658 -58.09 11.27 3.21
CA LEU A 658 -56.90 11.21 4.05
C LEU A 658 -55.80 10.30 3.44
N ARG A 659 -56.18 9.16 2.86
CA ARG A 659 -55.24 8.25 2.18
C ARG A 659 -54.55 8.90 0.99
N GLU A 660 -55.28 9.69 0.20
CA GLU A 660 -54.71 10.46 -0.92
C GLU A 660 -53.71 11.51 -0.43
N GLN A 661 -54.04 12.24 0.66
CA GLN A 661 -53.13 13.21 1.27
C GLN A 661 -51.86 12.56 1.86
N ASP A 662 -52.00 11.45 2.59
CA ASP A 662 -50.87 10.68 3.13
C ASP A 662 -49.97 10.15 1.99
N SER A 663 -50.56 9.60 0.92
CA SER A 663 -49.82 9.09 -0.25
C SER A 663 -49.06 10.19 -1.00
N MET A 664 -49.64 11.39 -1.15
CA MET A 664 -48.94 12.54 -1.71
C MET A 664 -47.78 13.02 -0.82
N LEU A 665 -47.95 12.97 0.51
CA LEU A 665 -46.89 13.33 1.47
C LEU A 665 -45.74 12.30 1.47
N GLU A 666 -46.04 11.01 1.40
CA GLU A 666 -45.01 9.97 1.22
C GLU A 666 -44.29 10.13 -0.12
N THR A 667 -45.00 10.46 -1.19
CA THR A 667 -44.41 10.71 -2.52
C THR A 667 -43.46 11.92 -2.49
N ALA A 668 -43.88 13.06 -1.94
CA ALA A 668 -43.02 14.26 -1.83
C ALA A 668 -41.78 14.01 -0.97
N ARG A 669 -41.92 13.27 0.13
CA ARG A 669 -40.79 12.86 0.99
C ARG A 669 -39.89 11.83 0.31
N SER A 670 -40.42 10.97 -0.56
CA SER A 670 -39.63 10.03 -1.36
C SER A 670 -38.83 10.75 -2.45
N GLN A 671 -39.43 11.70 -3.17
CA GLN A 671 -38.74 12.54 -4.16
C GLN A 671 -37.60 13.34 -3.51
N ALA A 672 -37.86 13.97 -2.36
CA ALA A 672 -36.82 14.71 -1.62
C ALA A 672 -35.65 13.81 -1.17
N ARG A 673 -35.93 12.57 -0.73
CA ARG A 673 -34.89 11.56 -0.39
C ARG A 673 -34.15 11.00 -1.60
N ALA A 674 -34.76 11.03 -2.78
CA ALA A 674 -34.14 10.66 -4.05
C ALA A 674 -33.37 11.83 -4.70
N LEU A 675 -33.26 12.97 -4.01
CA LEU A 675 -32.64 14.22 -4.47
C LEU A 675 -33.33 14.87 -5.69
N ASP A 676 -34.56 14.45 -6.02
CA ASP A 676 -35.41 15.15 -6.98
C ASP A 676 -36.14 16.31 -6.29
N LEU A 677 -35.36 17.36 -6.04
CA LEU A 677 -35.81 18.53 -5.27
C LEU A 677 -36.83 19.38 -6.05
N GLU A 678 -36.82 19.34 -7.39
CA GLU A 678 -37.77 20.09 -8.23
C GLU A 678 -39.15 19.40 -8.23
N GLU A 679 -39.21 18.08 -8.47
CA GLU A 679 -40.48 17.35 -8.37
C GLU A 679 -41.01 17.34 -6.93
N ALA A 680 -40.16 17.20 -5.92
CA ALA A 680 -40.58 17.24 -4.51
C ALA A 680 -41.29 18.56 -4.17
N LEU A 681 -40.73 19.71 -4.58
CA LEU A 681 -41.37 21.01 -4.39
C LEU A 681 -42.71 21.12 -5.12
N ALA A 682 -42.81 20.58 -6.34
CA ALA A 682 -44.06 20.55 -7.10
C ALA A 682 -45.13 19.68 -6.40
N THR A 683 -44.74 18.56 -5.78
CA THR A 683 -45.66 17.70 -5.02
C THR A 683 -46.07 18.34 -3.68
N TYR A 684 -45.14 18.96 -2.94
CA TYR A 684 -45.49 19.75 -1.74
C TYR A 684 -46.44 20.90 -2.06
N ALA A 685 -46.23 21.62 -3.17
CA ALA A 685 -47.12 22.70 -3.59
C ALA A 685 -48.56 22.22 -3.84
N LYS A 686 -48.72 21.07 -4.52
CA LYS A 686 -50.05 20.44 -4.72
C LYS A 686 -50.68 20.05 -3.38
N LEU A 687 -49.93 19.37 -2.51
CA LEU A 687 -50.41 18.94 -1.19
C LEU A 687 -50.89 20.12 -0.32
N ILE A 688 -50.13 21.23 -0.31
CA ILE A 688 -50.47 22.45 0.42
C ILE A 688 -51.81 23.05 -0.06
N THR A 689 -52.16 22.92 -1.34
CA THR A 689 -53.48 23.37 -1.86
C THR A 689 -54.65 22.44 -1.52
N ALA A 690 -54.38 21.21 -1.05
CA ALA A 690 -55.39 20.17 -0.82
C ALA A 690 -55.67 19.85 0.66
N VAL A 691 -54.96 20.49 1.60
CA VAL A 691 -54.93 20.12 3.04
C VAL A 691 -55.57 21.20 3.92
N ALA A 692 -56.13 20.79 5.06
CA ALA A 692 -56.80 21.68 6.00
C ALA A 692 -55.84 22.68 6.71
N PRO A 693 -56.31 23.89 7.09
CA PRO A 693 -55.45 24.97 7.61
C PRO A 693 -54.57 24.62 8.82
N SER A 694 -54.98 23.65 9.65
CA SER A 694 -54.24 23.21 10.83
C SER A 694 -52.89 22.57 10.54
N SER A 695 -52.71 21.99 9.34
CA SER A 695 -51.51 21.22 8.98
C SER A 695 -50.55 21.98 8.05
N LEU A 696 -50.99 23.13 7.52
CA LEU A 696 -50.19 23.94 6.60
C LEU A 696 -48.82 24.35 7.18
N PRO A 697 -48.69 24.86 8.43
CA PRO A 697 -47.42 25.35 8.94
C PRO A 697 -46.30 24.28 8.97
N THR A 698 -46.68 23.02 9.18
CA THR A 698 -45.73 21.89 9.16
C THR A 698 -45.31 21.53 7.75
N LEU A 699 -46.25 21.50 6.79
CA LEU A 699 -45.97 21.21 5.38
C LEU A 699 -45.16 22.32 4.72
N GLU A 700 -45.42 23.59 5.04
CA GLU A 700 -44.63 24.72 4.57
C GLU A 700 -43.20 24.68 5.15
N ALA A 701 -43.03 24.32 6.43
CA ALA A 701 -41.72 24.14 7.04
C ALA A 701 -40.93 22.92 6.50
N GLU A 702 -41.59 21.92 5.90
CA GLU A 702 -40.92 20.85 5.13
C GLU A 702 -40.58 21.32 3.71
N ARG A 703 -41.52 21.94 2.99
CA ARG A 703 -41.31 22.55 1.65
C ARG A 703 -40.13 23.53 1.67
N ASP A 704 -40.06 24.42 2.64
CA ASP A 704 -39.07 25.51 2.67
C ASP A 704 -37.66 25.00 2.99
N LYS A 705 -37.51 23.84 3.64
CA LYS A 705 -36.23 23.13 3.76
C LYS A 705 -35.78 22.55 2.42
N VAL A 706 -36.68 21.86 1.70
CA VAL A 706 -36.39 21.32 0.36
C VAL A 706 -36.05 22.46 -0.60
N LYS A 707 -36.70 23.61 -0.47
CA LYS A 707 -36.40 24.82 -1.24
C LYS A 707 -35.00 25.37 -0.93
N LEU A 708 -34.64 25.52 0.35
CA LEU A 708 -33.31 25.98 0.75
C LEU A 708 -32.20 25.04 0.23
N HIS A 709 -32.44 23.73 0.27
CA HIS A 709 -31.57 22.69 -0.28
C HIS A 709 -31.42 22.85 -1.80
N HIS A 710 -32.52 23.02 -2.52
CA HIS A 710 -32.51 23.23 -3.98
C HIS A 710 -31.78 24.51 -4.40
N GLU A 711 -32.01 25.62 -3.70
CA GLU A 711 -31.33 26.91 -3.95
C GLU A 711 -29.82 26.80 -3.67
N ALA A 712 -29.42 26.13 -2.59
CA ALA A 712 -28.02 25.86 -2.27
C ALA A 712 -27.31 25.01 -3.34
N VAL A 713 -27.95 23.95 -3.85
CA VAL A 713 -27.41 23.10 -4.92
C VAL A 713 -27.23 23.89 -6.22
N LEU A 714 -28.22 24.69 -6.64
CA LEU A 714 -28.11 25.54 -7.82
C LEU A 714 -26.98 26.57 -7.68
N GLN A 715 -26.88 27.23 -6.51
CA GLN A 715 -25.83 28.20 -6.24
C GLN A 715 -24.44 27.56 -6.27
N ALA A 716 -24.27 26.38 -5.67
CA ALA A 716 -23.01 25.65 -5.67
C ALA A 716 -22.60 25.19 -7.08
N GLN A 717 -23.54 24.67 -7.88
CA GLN A 717 -23.26 24.32 -9.28
C GLN A 717 -22.83 25.55 -10.10
N ALA A 718 -23.45 26.71 -9.89
CA ALA A 718 -23.07 27.95 -10.57
C ALA A 718 -21.66 28.44 -10.16
N LEU A 719 -21.33 28.36 -8.87
CA LEU A 719 -20.01 28.72 -8.35
C LEU A 719 -18.91 27.75 -8.83
N ALA A 720 -19.19 26.44 -8.85
CA ALA A 720 -18.28 25.41 -9.37
C ALA A 720 -18.01 25.58 -10.88
N LYS A 721 -19.04 25.86 -11.68
CA LYS A 721 -18.90 26.21 -13.11
C LYS A 721 -18.06 27.49 -13.35
N ALA A 722 -17.91 28.33 -12.34
CA ALA A 722 -17.03 29.51 -12.34
C ALA A 722 -15.66 29.27 -11.67
N GLY A 723 -15.31 28.02 -11.33
CA GLY A 723 -14.06 27.66 -10.66
C GLY A 723 -13.99 28.01 -9.15
N ARG A 724 -15.07 28.55 -8.56
CA ARG A 724 -15.13 29.07 -7.18
C ARG A 724 -15.49 27.97 -6.17
N HIS A 725 -14.75 26.86 -6.23
CA HIS A 725 -15.08 25.61 -5.51
C HIS A 725 -15.13 25.74 -3.99
N ALA A 726 -14.32 26.60 -3.39
CA ALA A 726 -14.40 26.88 -1.95
C ALA A 726 -15.72 27.56 -1.56
N GLU A 727 -16.24 28.46 -2.40
CA GLU A 727 -17.52 29.12 -2.17
C GLU A 727 -18.70 28.21 -2.52
N ALA A 728 -18.56 27.35 -3.53
CA ALA A 728 -19.54 26.32 -3.86
C ALA A 728 -19.79 25.38 -2.67
N ARG A 729 -18.70 24.99 -1.98
CA ARG A 729 -18.77 24.23 -0.72
C ARG A 729 -19.56 24.98 0.35
N THR A 730 -19.22 26.23 0.62
CA THR A 730 -19.92 27.06 1.62
C THR A 730 -21.37 27.40 1.23
N ALA A 731 -21.74 27.31 -0.05
CA ALA A 731 -23.14 27.39 -0.48
C ALA A 731 -23.91 26.11 -0.13
N LEU A 732 -23.36 24.93 -0.44
CA LEU A 732 -23.93 23.63 -0.06
C LEU A 732 -24.05 23.49 1.47
N GLU A 733 -22.98 23.76 2.22
CA GLU A 733 -22.96 23.63 3.69
C GLU A 733 -24.00 24.51 4.43
N LYS A 734 -24.64 25.47 3.76
CA LYS A 734 -25.71 26.31 4.31
C LYS A 734 -27.13 25.76 4.14
N GLY A 735 -27.35 24.83 3.19
CA GLY A 735 -28.68 24.34 2.84
C GLY A 735 -28.79 22.82 2.64
N CYS A 736 -27.67 22.10 2.59
CA CYS A 736 -27.59 20.68 2.30
C CYS A 736 -27.23 19.88 3.57
N PRO A 737 -27.94 18.79 3.94
CA PRO A 737 -27.63 17.98 5.12
C PRO A 737 -26.30 17.22 5.03
N ASP A 738 -25.97 16.65 3.85
CA ASP A 738 -24.67 16.06 3.54
C ASP A 738 -24.18 16.59 2.17
N THR A 739 -22.95 17.07 2.10
CA THR A 739 -22.35 17.60 0.86
C THR A 739 -21.82 16.51 -0.07
N ARG A 740 -21.85 15.24 0.37
CA ARG A 740 -21.48 14.04 -0.41
C ARG A 740 -22.55 13.60 -1.41
N GLU A 741 -23.78 14.06 -1.23
CA GLU A 741 -24.92 13.69 -2.08
C GLU A 741 -24.95 14.45 -3.43
N HIS A 742 -24.15 15.51 -3.58
CA HIS A 742 -24.20 16.40 -4.75
C HIS A 742 -22.85 16.52 -5.47
N ALA A 743 -22.76 15.89 -6.64
CA ALA A 743 -21.60 16.02 -7.52
C ALA A 743 -21.52 17.41 -8.18
N LEU A 744 -20.36 18.06 -8.09
CA LEU A 744 -20.08 19.37 -8.69
C LEU A 744 -19.13 19.27 -9.89
N PRO A 745 -19.32 20.10 -10.94
CA PRO A 745 -18.44 20.12 -12.10
C PRO A 745 -17.11 20.82 -11.81
N TRP A 746 -15.98 20.18 -12.11
CA TRP A 746 -14.62 20.77 -12.01
C TRP A 746 -13.75 20.41 -13.21
N ARG A 747 -12.78 21.28 -13.53
CA ARG A 747 -12.01 21.21 -14.77
C ARG A 747 -10.61 20.63 -14.57
N VAL A 748 -10.23 19.71 -15.45
CA VAL A 748 -8.86 19.19 -15.58
C VAL A 748 -8.20 19.78 -16.82
N VAL A 749 -7.05 20.43 -16.63
CA VAL A 749 -6.19 21.00 -17.68
C VAL A 749 -4.76 20.48 -17.49
N THR A 750 -3.98 20.33 -18.57
CA THR A 750 -2.56 19.97 -18.48
C THR A 750 -1.66 20.93 -19.26
N ASP A 751 -0.39 21.00 -18.86
CA ASP A 751 0.71 21.62 -19.61
C ASP A 751 1.78 20.52 -19.88
N PRO A 752 1.94 20.04 -21.13
CA PRO A 752 1.22 20.42 -22.35
C PRO A 752 -0.26 19.97 -22.38
N PRO A 753 -1.12 20.64 -23.18
CA PRO A 753 -2.51 20.24 -23.39
C PRO A 753 -2.63 19.00 -24.29
N GLY A 754 -3.81 18.37 -24.32
CA GLY A 754 -4.07 17.19 -25.16
C GLY A 754 -3.60 15.86 -24.55
N ALA A 755 -3.34 15.84 -23.24
CA ALA A 755 -3.06 14.61 -22.51
C ALA A 755 -4.30 13.71 -22.44
N ARG A 756 -4.10 12.40 -22.55
CA ARG A 756 -5.16 11.40 -22.36
C ARG A 756 -5.25 11.04 -20.88
N ALA A 757 -6.42 11.16 -20.27
CA ALA A 757 -6.72 10.62 -18.96
C ALA A 757 -7.42 9.26 -19.11
N HIS A 758 -6.97 8.25 -18.38
CA HIS A 758 -7.70 7.00 -18.18
C HIS A 758 -8.29 7.00 -16.77
N LEU A 759 -9.60 6.87 -16.67
CA LEU A 759 -10.35 6.97 -15.41
C LEU A 759 -10.60 5.58 -14.81
N SER A 760 -10.87 5.54 -13.50
CA SER A 760 -11.22 4.31 -12.77
C SER A 760 -12.50 3.61 -13.25
N ASP A 761 -13.37 4.30 -13.99
CA ASP A 761 -14.55 3.73 -14.66
C ASP A 761 -14.23 3.04 -16.01
N GLY A 762 -12.95 3.04 -16.42
CA GLY A 762 -12.50 2.52 -17.72
C GLY A 762 -12.73 3.48 -18.89
N SER A 763 -13.32 4.66 -18.67
CA SER A 763 -13.44 5.70 -19.69
C SER A 763 -12.11 6.41 -19.94
N SER A 764 -11.94 6.94 -21.15
CA SER A 764 -10.76 7.69 -21.55
C SER A 764 -11.17 9.07 -22.08
N ARG A 765 -10.51 10.12 -21.60
CA ARG A 765 -10.79 11.54 -21.90
C ARG A 765 -9.53 12.26 -22.36
N VAL A 766 -9.65 13.43 -22.99
CA VAL A 766 -8.50 14.23 -23.45
C VAL A 766 -8.59 15.64 -22.88
N THR A 767 -7.48 16.19 -22.38
CA THR A 767 -7.45 17.50 -21.73
C THR A 767 -7.55 18.67 -22.72
N PRO A 768 -8.29 19.74 -22.39
CA PRO A 768 -9.03 19.96 -21.15
C PRO A 768 -10.42 19.27 -21.13
N PHE A 769 -10.79 18.67 -20.00
CA PHE A 769 -12.11 18.07 -19.79
C PHE A 769 -12.71 18.47 -18.43
N VAL A 770 -13.99 18.15 -18.23
CA VAL A 770 -14.72 18.38 -16.97
C VAL A 770 -15.07 17.03 -16.34
N LEU A 771 -14.87 16.95 -15.03
CA LEU A 771 -15.32 15.87 -14.15
C LEU A 771 -16.51 16.36 -13.32
N HIS A 772 -17.29 15.43 -12.80
CA HIS A 772 -18.30 15.71 -11.77
C HIS A 772 -18.00 14.77 -10.60
N SER A 773 -17.88 15.30 -9.39
CA SER A 773 -17.72 14.50 -8.18
C SER A 773 -18.19 15.28 -6.95
N ALA A 774 -18.60 14.58 -5.90
CA ALA A 774 -18.99 15.18 -4.63
C ALA A 774 -17.78 15.48 -3.73
N TYR A 775 -18.00 16.22 -2.63
CA TYR A 775 -16.96 16.44 -1.62
C TYR A 775 -16.67 15.15 -0.85
N GLY A 776 -15.40 14.83 -0.62
CA GLY A 776 -14.94 13.55 -0.08
C GLY A 776 -14.98 12.36 -1.06
N GLU A 777 -15.40 12.53 -2.31
CA GLU A 777 -15.39 11.46 -3.33
C GLU A 777 -13.97 11.25 -3.89
N ARG A 778 -13.47 10.01 -3.84
CA ARG A 778 -12.11 9.67 -4.28
C ARG A 778 -12.06 9.43 -5.79
N VAL A 779 -11.75 10.47 -6.55
CA VAL A 779 -11.56 10.42 -8.00
C VAL A 779 -10.09 10.08 -8.33
N VAL A 780 -9.88 9.08 -9.17
CA VAL A 780 -8.54 8.59 -9.55
C VAL A 780 -8.43 8.45 -11.08
N PHE A 781 -7.36 8.96 -11.66
CA PHE A 781 -7.06 8.79 -13.09
C PHE A 781 -5.55 8.88 -13.38
N ASP A 782 -5.12 8.20 -14.44
CA ASP A 782 -3.76 8.26 -14.97
C ASP A 782 -3.70 9.15 -16.21
N LEU A 783 -2.77 10.12 -16.23
CA LEU A 783 -2.53 11.01 -17.36
C LEU A 783 -1.35 10.55 -18.22
N GLU A 784 -1.56 10.44 -19.53
CA GLU A 784 -0.53 10.09 -20.51
C GLU A 784 -0.45 11.16 -21.61
N ALA A 785 0.77 11.56 -21.98
CA ALA A 785 1.01 12.46 -23.11
C ALA A 785 2.28 12.03 -23.87
N SER A 786 2.29 12.23 -25.19
CA SER A 786 3.40 11.78 -26.05
C SER A 786 4.74 12.39 -25.62
N GLY A 787 5.71 11.55 -25.27
CA GLY A 787 7.03 11.97 -24.78
C GLY A 787 7.08 12.45 -23.33
N CYS A 788 5.95 12.40 -22.60
CA CYS A 788 5.90 12.64 -21.15
C CYS A 788 5.90 11.33 -20.37
N ALA A 789 6.29 11.38 -19.10
CA ALA A 789 6.04 10.28 -18.17
C ALA A 789 4.57 10.25 -17.76
N SER A 790 3.97 9.05 -17.67
CA SER A 790 2.60 8.88 -17.19
C SER A 790 2.47 9.34 -15.73
N ARG A 791 1.41 10.10 -15.41
CA ARG A 791 1.20 10.73 -14.11
C ARG A 791 -0.10 10.27 -13.46
N HIS A 792 0.03 9.48 -12.40
CA HIS A 792 -1.09 9.13 -11.52
C HIS A 792 -1.62 10.36 -10.78
N CYS A 793 -2.95 10.48 -10.66
CA CYS A 793 -3.62 11.59 -9.99
C CYS A 793 -4.77 11.07 -9.12
N GLU A 794 -4.76 11.43 -7.83
CA GLU A 794 -5.86 11.20 -6.88
C GLU A 794 -6.38 12.56 -6.38
N PHE A 795 -7.70 12.73 -6.39
CA PHE A 795 -8.40 13.87 -5.82
C PHE A 795 -9.53 13.40 -4.90
N ARG A 796 -9.83 14.19 -3.86
CA ARG A 796 -10.86 13.88 -2.85
C ARG A 796 -12.00 14.89 -2.80
N ASP A 797 -11.84 16.04 -3.44
CA ASP A 797 -12.80 17.13 -3.47
C ASP A 797 -12.78 17.79 -4.86
N PRO A 798 -13.91 18.31 -5.38
CA PRO A 798 -13.97 19.01 -6.65
C PRO A 798 -13.16 20.32 -6.60
N ALA A 799 -12.17 20.44 -7.48
CA ALA A 799 -11.34 21.64 -7.63
C ALA A 799 -10.79 21.73 -9.06
N ASP A 800 -10.73 22.94 -9.65
CA ASP A 800 -10.12 23.14 -10.97
C ASP A 800 -8.59 22.97 -10.88
N VAL A 801 -8.04 22.05 -11.68
CA VAL A 801 -6.62 21.66 -11.61
C VAL A 801 -5.88 21.89 -12.93
N SER A 802 -4.66 22.40 -12.81
CA SER A 802 -3.69 22.54 -13.90
C SER A 802 -2.47 21.65 -13.61
N LEU A 803 -2.32 20.58 -14.39
CA LEU A 803 -1.38 19.49 -14.12
C LEU A 803 -0.24 19.49 -15.14
N VAL A 804 0.97 19.80 -14.67
CA VAL A 804 2.18 19.74 -15.51
C VAL A 804 2.54 18.28 -15.75
N LEU A 805 2.81 17.93 -17.00
CA LEU A 805 3.33 16.61 -17.39
C LEU A 805 4.78 16.77 -17.84
N PHE A 806 5.68 16.09 -17.13
CA PHE A 806 7.10 16.19 -17.36
C PHE A 806 7.54 15.25 -18.49
N ARG A 807 8.43 15.73 -19.37
CA ARG A 807 9.11 14.92 -20.40
C ARG A 807 9.74 13.70 -19.74
N ALA A 808 9.61 12.54 -20.38
CA ALA A 808 10.38 11.37 -20.00
C ALA A 808 11.86 11.60 -20.39
N PRO A 809 12.85 11.23 -19.53
CA PRO A 809 14.25 11.36 -19.87
C PRO A 809 14.66 10.35 -20.95
N GLU A 810 15.46 10.78 -21.93
CA GLU A 810 16.12 9.88 -22.90
C GLU A 810 17.10 8.95 -22.17
N ARG A 811 17.78 9.48 -21.14
CA ARG A 811 18.73 8.75 -20.29
C ARG A 811 18.60 9.23 -18.85
N ALA A 812 18.69 8.29 -17.92
CA ALA A 812 18.74 8.57 -16.49
C ALA A 812 19.89 7.80 -15.85
N TRP A 813 20.57 8.46 -14.91
CA TRP A 813 21.50 7.88 -13.96
C TRP A 813 21.06 8.29 -12.56
N ASP A 814 20.32 7.39 -11.91
CA ASP A 814 19.85 7.52 -10.53
C ASP A 814 21.05 7.32 -9.59
N THR A 815 21.68 8.43 -9.23
CA THR A 815 22.72 8.51 -8.19
C THR A 815 22.12 9.06 -6.91
N HIS A 816 22.70 8.71 -5.76
CA HIS A 816 22.28 9.26 -4.47
C HIS A 816 22.66 10.75 -4.36
N GLY A 817 21.77 11.63 -4.83
CA GLY A 817 22.04 13.07 -4.94
C GLY A 817 22.75 13.47 -6.24
N ALA A 818 23.00 14.77 -6.35
CA ALA A 818 23.34 15.44 -7.61
C ALA A 818 24.80 15.24 -8.07
N VAL A 819 24.97 15.05 -9.38
CA VAL A 819 26.27 14.89 -10.07
C VAL A 819 26.88 16.26 -10.40
N GLU A 820 28.21 16.43 -10.31
CA GLU A 820 28.90 17.70 -10.63
C GLU A 820 29.73 17.67 -11.90
N ALA A 821 30.33 16.53 -12.23
CA ALA A 821 31.01 16.31 -13.50
C ALA A 821 29.98 16.37 -14.65
N LEU A 822 30.41 16.88 -15.81
CA LEU A 822 29.62 16.74 -17.03
C LEU A 822 29.74 15.30 -17.57
N PRO A 823 28.72 14.79 -18.28
CA PRO A 823 28.86 13.56 -19.05
C PRO A 823 29.90 13.76 -20.17
N VAL A 824 30.69 12.73 -20.45
CA VAL A 824 31.69 12.75 -21.52
C VAL A 824 31.19 11.89 -22.67
N SER A 825 30.90 12.48 -23.83
CA SER A 825 30.37 11.78 -24.99
C SER A 825 31.44 10.87 -25.65
N VAL A 826 31.10 9.61 -25.90
CA VAL A 826 31.98 8.55 -26.43
C VAL A 826 31.26 7.80 -27.54
N GLY A 827 31.14 8.44 -28.70
CA GLY A 827 30.21 8.02 -29.74
C GLY A 827 28.77 8.31 -29.32
N GLU A 828 27.88 7.33 -29.38
CA GLU A 828 26.51 7.45 -28.87
C GLU A 828 26.38 7.19 -27.35
N ASP A 829 27.39 6.61 -26.71
CA ASP A 829 27.42 6.33 -25.28
C ASP A 829 28.08 7.49 -24.51
N HIS A 830 27.83 7.61 -23.20
CA HIS A 830 28.46 8.64 -22.36
C HIS A 830 29.17 7.99 -21.17
N VAL A 831 30.38 8.45 -20.85
CA VAL A 831 31.03 8.16 -19.57
C VAL A 831 30.58 9.19 -18.55
N LEU A 832 29.97 8.71 -17.48
CA LEU A 832 29.47 9.48 -16.35
C LEU A 832 30.39 9.26 -15.15
N ALA A 833 30.51 10.24 -14.25
CA ALA A 833 31.35 10.14 -13.06
C ALA A 833 30.72 10.92 -11.89
N ASN A 834 30.75 10.37 -10.67
CA ASN A 834 30.14 10.99 -9.50
C ASN A 834 31.07 11.17 -8.29
N ARG A 835 30.62 11.95 -7.30
CA ARG A 835 31.35 12.24 -6.06
C ARG A 835 31.44 11.07 -5.06
N PHE A 836 30.91 9.90 -5.40
CA PHE A 836 31.18 8.65 -4.66
C PHE A 836 32.38 7.88 -5.26
N GLY A 837 32.91 8.32 -6.41
CA GLY A 837 34.00 7.66 -7.12
C GLY A 837 33.54 6.62 -8.14
N GLU A 838 32.25 6.60 -8.46
CA GLU A 838 31.67 5.66 -9.41
C GLU A 838 31.72 6.28 -10.80
N LEU A 839 32.20 5.49 -11.78
CA LEU A 839 32.11 5.80 -13.19
C LEU A 839 31.29 4.73 -13.90
N GLU A 840 30.46 5.16 -14.84
CA GLU A 840 29.65 4.28 -15.66
C GLU A 840 29.65 4.75 -17.11
N LYS A 841 29.75 3.82 -18.05
CA LYS A 841 29.45 4.11 -19.46
C LYS A 841 28.01 3.71 -19.78
N ARG A 842 27.16 4.69 -20.12
CA ARG A 842 25.74 4.47 -20.45
C ARG A 842 25.40 4.86 -21.89
N GLY A 843 24.88 3.88 -22.63
CA GLY A 843 24.23 4.09 -23.93
C GLY A 843 22.73 4.28 -23.80
N LYS A 844 22.04 4.50 -24.93
CA LYS A 844 20.57 4.46 -25.00
C LYS A 844 20.02 3.07 -24.64
N ALA A 845 20.80 2.02 -24.85
CA ALA A 845 20.49 0.65 -24.47
C ALA A 845 20.90 0.28 -23.02
N GLY A 846 21.23 1.26 -22.17
CA GLY A 846 21.62 1.04 -20.77
C GLY A 846 23.14 0.98 -20.53
N LEU A 847 23.52 0.30 -19.44
CA LEU A 847 24.90 0.21 -18.95
C LEU A 847 25.79 -0.61 -19.91
N ARG A 848 27.04 -0.18 -20.10
CA ARG A 848 28.10 -0.92 -20.82
C ARG A 848 29.14 -1.49 -19.87
N TRP A 849 29.62 -0.66 -18.95
CA TRP A 849 30.53 -1.02 -17.87
C TRP A 849 30.35 -0.05 -16.70
N GLU A 850 30.65 -0.53 -15.50
CA GLU A 850 30.66 0.20 -14.24
C GLU A 850 32.02 0.00 -13.57
N GLN A 851 32.56 1.06 -12.97
CA GLN A 851 33.85 1.04 -12.30
C GLN A 851 33.83 1.93 -11.06
N LYS A 852 33.94 1.33 -9.86
CA LYS A 852 34.03 2.08 -8.60
C LYS A 852 35.50 2.34 -8.25
N LEU A 853 35.98 3.56 -8.46
CA LEU A 853 37.30 4.01 -8.00
C LEU A 853 37.27 4.13 -6.48
N GLN A 854 38.25 3.52 -5.79
CA GLN A 854 38.30 3.49 -4.32
C GLN A 854 38.81 4.82 -3.69
N THR A 855 38.58 5.94 -4.38
CA THR A 855 38.88 7.31 -3.95
C THR A 855 38.14 7.67 -2.66
N LEU A 856 38.70 8.61 -1.91
CA LEU A 856 38.17 9.15 -0.67
C LEU A 856 37.45 10.49 -0.87
N GLY A 857 37.44 11.02 -2.09
CA GLY A 857 36.83 12.31 -2.46
C GLY A 857 35.86 12.24 -3.63
N GLY A 858 35.91 11.19 -4.46
CA GLY A 858 35.09 11.05 -5.65
C GLY A 858 35.51 11.98 -6.80
N VAL A 859 34.72 11.95 -7.87
CA VAL A 859 34.94 12.73 -9.09
C VAL A 859 33.90 13.86 -9.17
N ALA A 860 34.39 15.10 -9.21
CA ALA A 860 33.55 16.30 -9.38
C ALA A 860 33.89 17.10 -10.63
N ARG A 861 35.10 16.88 -11.18
CA ARG A 861 35.56 17.49 -12.43
C ARG A 861 35.26 16.52 -13.58
N THR A 862 34.84 17.06 -14.72
CA THR A 862 34.62 16.29 -15.95
C THR A 862 35.88 15.54 -16.34
N PRO A 863 35.85 14.20 -16.52
CA PRO A 863 36.98 13.46 -17.08
C PRO A 863 37.31 13.96 -18.50
N MET A 864 38.59 13.99 -18.88
CA MET A 864 39.00 14.50 -20.20
C MET A 864 39.93 13.55 -20.94
N PHE A 865 39.79 13.44 -22.25
CA PHE A 865 40.62 12.57 -23.09
C PHE A 865 42.09 13.03 -23.11
N LEU A 866 43.02 12.08 -22.99
CA LEU A 866 44.44 12.35 -23.15
C LEU A 866 44.78 12.65 -24.62
N PRO A 867 45.48 13.75 -24.93
CA PRO A 867 45.77 14.17 -26.29
C PRO A 867 46.74 13.24 -27.03
N GLN A 868 47.61 12.53 -26.30
CA GLN A 868 48.61 11.62 -26.90
C GLN A 868 48.27 10.13 -26.69
N ARG A 869 47.14 9.82 -26.02
CA ARG A 869 46.66 8.45 -25.81
C ARG A 869 45.14 8.37 -26.09
N PRO A 870 44.74 8.25 -27.38
CA PRO A 870 43.35 8.23 -27.78
C PRO A 870 42.53 7.17 -27.06
N GLY A 871 41.27 7.50 -26.72
CA GLY A 871 40.35 6.60 -26.03
C GLY A 871 40.54 6.50 -24.51
N TRP A 872 41.60 7.07 -23.93
CA TRP A 872 41.84 7.07 -22.49
C TRP A 872 41.47 8.41 -21.84
N LEU A 873 40.69 8.36 -20.77
CA LEU A 873 40.19 9.50 -20.01
C LEU A 873 41.02 9.71 -18.73
N LEU A 874 41.57 10.90 -18.54
CA LEU A 874 42.10 11.35 -17.26
C LEU A 874 40.95 11.67 -16.31
N VAL A 875 40.91 10.98 -15.17
CA VAL A 875 39.95 11.18 -14.09
C VAL A 875 40.68 11.78 -12.89
N LEU A 876 40.37 13.04 -12.54
CA LEU A 876 40.88 13.70 -11.34
C LEU A 876 39.89 13.57 -10.18
N CYS A 877 40.36 13.05 -9.07
CA CYS A 877 39.58 12.86 -7.85
C CYS A 877 39.89 13.93 -6.80
N GLU A 878 38.86 14.32 -6.05
CA GLU A 878 38.91 15.38 -5.04
C GLU A 878 39.77 15.01 -3.81
N ASP A 879 40.31 13.80 -3.73
CA ASP A 879 41.31 13.38 -2.75
C ASP A 879 42.78 13.54 -3.22
N GLY A 880 43.02 14.27 -4.32
CA GLY A 880 44.38 14.50 -4.84
C GLY A 880 44.97 13.28 -5.52
N ARG A 881 44.12 12.51 -6.20
CA ARG A 881 44.50 11.31 -6.97
C ARG A 881 44.07 11.46 -8.41
N CYS A 882 44.84 10.87 -9.31
CA CYS A 882 44.47 10.73 -10.70
C CYS A 882 44.49 9.26 -11.14
N PHE A 883 43.62 8.96 -12.09
CA PHE A 883 43.49 7.66 -12.75
C PHE A 883 43.37 7.90 -14.25
N LEU A 884 43.78 6.93 -15.07
CA LEU A 884 43.32 6.85 -16.46
C LEU A 884 42.27 5.75 -16.57
N VAL A 885 41.23 5.99 -17.36
CA VAL A 885 40.17 5.01 -17.63
C VAL A 885 39.96 4.87 -19.13
N GLU A 886 40.04 3.66 -19.66
CA GLU A 886 39.78 3.42 -21.08
C GLU A 886 38.28 3.50 -21.38
N ALA A 887 37.88 4.45 -22.22
CA ALA A 887 36.48 4.71 -22.54
C ALA A 887 35.80 3.59 -23.35
N ALA A 888 36.57 2.63 -23.87
CA ALA A 888 36.04 1.42 -24.51
C ALA A 888 35.63 0.37 -23.46
N THR A 889 36.59 -0.09 -22.65
CA THR A 889 36.49 -1.28 -21.78
C THR A 889 36.17 -0.99 -20.31
N GLY A 890 36.45 0.22 -19.82
CA GLY A 890 36.45 0.55 -18.40
C GLY A 890 37.74 0.20 -17.67
N GLN A 891 38.77 -0.30 -18.36
CA GLN A 891 40.09 -0.60 -17.77
C GLN A 891 40.68 0.63 -17.08
N VAL A 892 41.23 0.46 -15.87
CA VAL A 892 41.78 1.54 -15.04
C VAL A 892 43.29 1.40 -14.88
N GLU A 893 44.00 2.53 -15.00
CA GLU A 893 45.38 2.71 -14.54
C GLU A 893 45.44 3.73 -13.39
N GLY A 894 46.34 3.50 -12.43
CA GLY A 894 46.48 4.30 -11.21
C GLY A 894 46.02 3.57 -9.93
N PRO A 895 45.76 4.28 -8.82
CA PRO A 895 45.93 5.74 -8.67
C PRO A 895 47.40 6.16 -8.69
N GLU A 896 47.68 7.33 -9.25
CA GLU A 896 48.86 8.13 -8.89
C GLU A 896 48.43 9.27 -7.95
N GLU A 897 49.23 9.56 -6.93
CA GLU A 897 48.93 10.56 -5.91
C GLU A 897 49.66 11.89 -6.17
N LEU A 898 48.91 12.99 -6.21
CA LEU A 898 49.40 14.34 -6.55
C LEU A 898 49.97 15.08 -5.32
N GLY A 899 49.71 14.57 -4.12
CA GLY A 899 50.03 15.20 -2.83
C GLY A 899 49.08 16.33 -2.42
N SER A 900 48.29 16.89 -3.35
CA SER A 900 47.31 17.95 -3.10
C SER A 900 46.10 17.80 -4.04
N PRO A 901 44.87 18.15 -3.60
CA PRO A 901 43.68 18.08 -4.46
C PRO A 901 43.72 19.09 -5.61
N PRO A 902 43.02 18.83 -6.73
CA PRO A 902 42.81 19.83 -7.77
C PRO A 902 41.97 20.99 -7.23
N ALA A 903 42.41 22.22 -7.46
CA ALA A 903 41.61 23.41 -7.16
C ALA A 903 40.50 23.58 -8.21
N GLU A 904 40.89 23.52 -9.49
CA GLU A 904 40.04 23.82 -10.65
C GLU A 904 39.73 22.54 -11.44
N GLY A 905 39.08 22.65 -12.60
CA GLY A 905 38.97 21.55 -13.56
C GLY A 905 40.28 21.31 -14.30
N THR A 906 40.39 20.15 -14.96
CA THR A 906 41.44 19.94 -15.95
C THR A 906 41.20 20.85 -17.16
N LEU A 907 42.24 21.51 -17.66
CA LEU A 907 42.21 22.34 -18.86
C LEU A 907 42.98 21.65 -19.98
N ALA A 908 42.44 21.70 -21.20
CA ALA A 908 43.16 21.27 -22.39
C ALA A 908 44.11 22.38 -22.85
N THR A 909 45.37 22.04 -23.09
CA THR A 909 46.42 22.91 -23.64
C THR A 909 47.01 22.23 -24.88
N ARG A 910 47.87 22.92 -25.64
CA ARG A 910 48.40 22.40 -26.92
C ARG A 910 49.21 21.11 -26.73
N GLY A 911 48.55 19.96 -26.91
CA GLY A 911 49.16 18.63 -26.79
C GLY A 911 49.29 18.09 -25.36
N THR A 912 48.78 18.77 -24.34
CA THR A 912 48.78 18.31 -22.93
C THR A 912 47.51 18.68 -22.16
N LEU A 913 47.20 17.92 -21.11
CA LEU A 913 46.22 18.32 -20.09
C LEU A 913 46.94 18.96 -18.91
N VAL A 914 46.38 20.01 -18.31
CA VAL A 914 46.93 20.66 -17.10
C VAL A 914 45.84 20.82 -16.04
N ALA A 915 46.18 20.63 -14.77
CA ALA A 915 45.33 20.99 -13.64
C ALA A 915 46.15 21.71 -12.55
N LYS A 916 45.56 22.74 -11.97
CA LYS A 916 46.12 23.49 -10.84
C LYS A 916 45.68 22.84 -9.52
N LEU A 917 46.63 22.63 -8.62
CA LEU A 917 46.39 22.05 -7.29
C LEU A 917 46.14 23.15 -6.25
N VAL A 918 45.52 22.79 -5.13
CA VAL A 918 45.21 23.72 -4.02
C VAL A 918 46.47 24.28 -3.35
N ASP A 919 47.62 23.61 -3.48
CA ASP A 919 48.92 24.12 -3.02
C ASP A 919 49.65 25.01 -4.03
N GLY A 920 48.99 25.38 -5.13
CA GLY A 920 49.52 26.23 -6.18
C GLY A 920 50.40 25.52 -7.23
N ARG A 921 50.75 24.24 -7.04
CA ARG A 921 51.49 23.48 -8.06
C ARG A 921 50.63 23.19 -9.29
N LEU A 922 51.27 23.06 -10.45
CA LEU A 922 50.61 22.63 -11.69
C LEU A 922 50.97 21.18 -11.99
N ALA A 923 49.97 20.34 -12.25
CA ALA A 923 50.14 18.97 -12.74
C ALA A 923 49.82 18.91 -14.24
N GLN A 924 50.66 18.25 -15.03
CA GLN A 924 50.57 18.17 -16.49
C GLN A 924 50.66 16.72 -16.99
N TRP A 925 49.74 16.31 -17.86
CA TRP A 925 49.65 14.96 -18.44
C TRP A 925 49.71 14.97 -19.97
N THR A 926 50.29 13.92 -20.53
CA THR A 926 50.48 13.66 -21.97
C THR A 926 49.73 12.40 -22.42
N ASP A 927 50.14 11.27 -21.84
CA ASP A 927 49.89 9.89 -22.29
C ASP A 927 49.83 8.89 -21.11
N SER A 928 50.62 9.11 -20.06
CA SER A 928 50.67 8.27 -18.85
C SER A 928 49.82 8.82 -17.69
N VAL A 929 49.52 7.97 -16.70
CA VAL A 929 48.81 8.37 -15.46
C VAL A 929 49.65 9.32 -14.60
N LYS A 930 50.98 9.31 -14.74
CA LYS A 930 51.91 10.07 -13.92
C LYS A 930 52.16 11.47 -14.51
N PRO A 931 51.79 12.55 -13.81
CA PRO A 931 52.01 13.90 -14.31
C PRO A 931 53.45 14.37 -14.12
N MET A 932 53.85 15.32 -14.96
CA MET A 932 54.90 16.28 -14.62
C MET A 932 54.33 17.31 -13.63
N LEU A 933 54.99 17.48 -12.48
CA LEU A 933 54.60 18.44 -11.46
C LEU A 933 55.54 19.65 -11.53
N HIS A 934 54.98 20.85 -11.72
CA HIS A 934 55.73 22.11 -11.77
C HIS A 934 55.61 22.89 -10.44
N PRO A 935 56.67 23.58 -9.99
CA PRO A 935 56.63 24.42 -8.79
C PRO A 935 55.77 25.68 -9.02
N VAL A 936 55.32 26.28 -7.91
CA VAL A 936 54.35 27.40 -7.86
C VAL A 936 54.81 28.63 -8.66
N ASP A 937 56.11 28.93 -8.67
CA ASP A 937 56.67 30.18 -9.21
C ASP A 937 56.89 30.19 -10.74
N ARG A 938 56.37 29.21 -11.49
CA ARG A 938 56.51 29.16 -12.96
C ARG A 938 55.28 29.70 -13.69
N PRO A 939 55.35 30.90 -14.33
CA PRO A 939 54.30 31.38 -15.23
C PRO A 939 54.37 30.66 -16.59
N TYR A 940 54.05 29.37 -16.59
CA TYR A 940 54.12 28.49 -17.78
C TYR A 940 52.76 28.21 -18.45
N LEU A 941 51.70 28.85 -17.96
CA LEU A 941 50.43 28.97 -18.66
C LEU A 941 50.38 30.34 -19.33
N GLU A 942 50.53 30.38 -20.65
CA GLU A 942 49.78 31.37 -21.42
C GLU A 942 48.30 31.21 -20.99
N PRO A 943 47.58 32.28 -20.64
CA PRO A 943 46.17 32.16 -20.32
C PRO A 943 45.47 31.52 -21.54
N PRO A 944 44.67 30.45 -21.37
CA PRO A 944 44.10 29.73 -22.50
C PRO A 944 43.33 30.73 -23.36
N THR A 945 43.68 30.81 -24.64
CA THR A 945 43.05 31.78 -25.54
C THR A 945 41.55 31.52 -25.58
N GLN A 946 40.73 32.52 -25.93
CA GLN A 946 39.29 32.31 -25.97
C GLN A 946 38.90 31.14 -26.89
N ALA A 947 39.63 30.95 -27.99
CA ALA A 947 39.50 29.79 -28.88
C ALA A 947 39.93 28.45 -28.24
N ASP A 948 40.89 28.44 -27.30
CA ASP A 948 41.29 27.23 -26.57
C ASP A 948 40.33 26.92 -25.41
N LEU A 949 39.71 27.93 -24.79
CA LEU A 949 38.58 27.76 -23.87
C LEU A 949 37.34 27.22 -24.60
N GLU A 950 36.99 27.79 -25.76
CA GLU A 950 35.89 27.32 -26.63
C GLU A 950 36.13 25.88 -27.11
N ARG A 951 37.38 25.48 -27.37
CA ARG A 951 37.75 24.07 -27.66
C ARG A 951 37.69 23.17 -26.42
N SER A 952 38.17 23.62 -25.27
CA SER A 952 38.19 22.81 -24.04
C SER A 952 36.80 22.66 -23.41
N ALA A 953 35.86 23.55 -23.73
CA ALA A 953 34.43 23.43 -23.45
C ALA A 953 33.65 22.74 -24.61
N GLY A 954 34.36 22.22 -25.62
CA GLY A 954 33.91 21.99 -27.01
C GLY A 954 32.78 20.99 -27.30
N SER A 955 31.95 20.67 -26.32
CA SER A 955 30.67 19.99 -26.51
C SER A 955 29.56 20.43 -25.55
N PHE A 956 29.80 21.34 -24.59
CA PHE A 956 28.79 21.71 -23.58
C PHE A 956 28.76 23.21 -23.24
N ALA A 957 27.56 23.82 -23.33
CA ALA A 957 27.24 25.09 -22.69
C ALA A 957 26.54 24.81 -21.36
N VAL A 958 26.95 25.46 -20.26
CA VAL A 958 26.59 25.01 -18.90
C VAL A 958 26.23 26.18 -17.98
N LEU A 959 25.07 26.08 -17.34
CA LEU A 959 24.64 26.91 -16.22
C LEU A 959 24.90 26.14 -14.92
N ARG A 960 25.56 26.76 -13.93
CA ARG A 960 25.86 26.13 -12.63
C ARG A 960 25.39 27.01 -11.48
N ARG A 961 24.57 26.46 -10.57
CA ARG A 961 23.99 27.16 -9.41
C ARG A 961 25.01 27.95 -8.56
N ILE A 962 26.24 27.45 -8.46
CA ILE A 962 27.31 28.04 -7.63
C ILE A 962 28.11 29.12 -8.39
N ALA A 963 28.08 29.12 -9.73
CA ALA A 963 28.86 30.04 -10.55
C ALA A 963 28.09 31.31 -10.94
N THR A 964 26.77 31.21 -11.08
CA THR A 964 25.91 32.26 -11.65
C THR A 964 24.59 32.37 -10.88
N PRO A 965 24.09 33.59 -10.56
CA PRO A 965 22.73 33.79 -10.07
C PRO A 965 21.66 33.64 -11.18
N GLU A 966 22.10 33.48 -12.43
CA GLU A 966 21.26 33.26 -13.61
C GLU A 966 20.47 31.95 -13.50
N VAL A 967 19.23 31.99 -13.99
CA VAL A 967 18.32 30.84 -14.02
C VAL A 967 17.94 30.41 -15.45
N GLU A 968 18.44 31.08 -16.48
CA GLU A 968 18.17 30.77 -17.89
C GLU A 968 19.48 30.42 -18.62
N LEU A 969 19.43 29.46 -19.54
CA LEU A 969 20.55 29.06 -20.39
C LEU A 969 20.09 28.86 -21.83
N GLU A 970 20.57 29.72 -22.73
CA GLU A 970 20.42 29.53 -24.18
C GLU A 970 21.52 28.61 -24.75
N SER A 971 21.13 27.69 -25.62
CA SER A 971 22.02 26.86 -26.42
C SER A 971 22.70 27.71 -27.51
N PRO A 972 24.04 27.88 -27.49
CA PRO A 972 24.74 28.74 -28.44
C PRO A 972 24.69 28.22 -29.88
N TRP A 973 24.28 26.96 -30.09
CA TRP A 973 24.17 26.35 -31.42
C TRP A 973 22.75 26.36 -31.98
N THR A 974 21.72 26.36 -31.13
CA THR A 974 20.35 26.03 -31.56
C THR A 974 19.26 26.96 -31.01
N LYS A 975 19.60 28.00 -30.24
CA LYS A 975 18.67 28.96 -29.59
C LYS A 975 17.63 28.37 -28.62
N TRP A 976 17.60 27.05 -28.46
CA TRP A 976 16.85 26.38 -27.42
C TRP A 976 17.23 26.92 -26.05
N ARG A 977 16.25 27.15 -25.18
CA ARG A 977 16.51 27.64 -23.82
C ARG A 977 15.96 26.71 -22.77
N VAL A 978 16.68 26.60 -21.66
CA VAL A 978 16.17 26.04 -20.40
C VAL A 978 16.10 27.13 -19.35
N GLU A 979 14.99 27.17 -18.63
CA GLU A 979 14.75 28.07 -17.51
C GLU A 979 14.52 27.24 -16.23
N VAL A 980 15.33 27.48 -15.19
CA VAL A 980 15.28 26.77 -13.90
C VAL A 980 14.27 27.48 -12.98
N GLN A 981 13.13 26.83 -12.76
CA GLN A 981 12.04 27.35 -11.93
C GLN A 981 11.95 26.59 -10.60
N GLY A 982 10.97 26.97 -9.75
CA GLY A 982 10.82 26.44 -8.40
C GLY A 982 10.72 24.92 -8.32
N ASP A 983 9.99 24.29 -9.25
CA ASP A 983 9.66 22.85 -9.27
C ASP A 983 10.10 22.13 -10.56
N ARG A 984 10.67 22.85 -11.55
CA ARG A 984 10.93 22.33 -12.89
C ARG A 984 12.10 22.99 -13.61
N PHE A 985 12.58 22.32 -14.65
CA PHE A 985 13.33 22.88 -15.77
C PHE A 985 12.36 23.06 -16.94
N GLN A 986 12.12 24.30 -17.38
CA GLN A 986 11.19 24.64 -18.45
C GLN A 986 11.93 24.74 -19.78
N PHE A 987 11.53 23.95 -20.79
CA PHE A 987 12.09 24.03 -22.15
C PHE A 987 11.34 25.09 -22.98
N ARG A 988 12.08 25.97 -23.66
CA ARG A 988 11.56 26.94 -24.63
C ARG A 988 12.22 26.72 -25.99
N GLY A 989 11.40 26.72 -27.05
CA GLY A 989 11.88 26.56 -28.43
C GLY A 989 12.66 27.78 -28.95
N PRO A 990 13.26 27.69 -30.15
CA PRO A 990 14.06 28.76 -30.76
C PRO A 990 13.34 30.11 -30.91
N ASP A 991 12.00 30.10 -30.95
CA ASP A 991 11.16 31.30 -31.06
C ASP A 991 10.85 31.96 -29.69
N GLY A 992 11.39 31.42 -28.58
CA GLY A 992 11.34 31.93 -27.20
C GLY A 992 9.97 31.96 -26.51
N SER A 993 8.89 31.98 -27.30
CA SER A 993 7.49 32.14 -26.90
C SER A 993 6.76 30.81 -26.68
N THR A 994 7.12 29.76 -27.43
CA THR A 994 6.54 28.42 -27.32
C THR A 994 7.24 27.58 -26.23
N ARG A 995 6.45 27.19 -25.21
CA ARG A 995 6.82 26.13 -24.27
C ARG A 995 6.80 24.79 -25.01
N HIS A 996 7.90 24.03 -24.95
CA HIS A 996 8.00 22.71 -25.58
C HIS A 996 7.86 21.53 -24.58
N GLY A 997 7.85 21.83 -23.28
CA GLY A 997 7.62 20.89 -22.19
C GLY A 997 8.30 21.34 -20.91
N SER A 998 8.28 20.49 -19.88
CA SER A 998 9.06 20.68 -18.64
C SER A 998 9.74 19.37 -18.24
N ALA A 999 10.79 19.44 -17.43
CA ALA A 999 11.34 18.31 -16.68
C ALA A 999 11.26 18.61 -15.18
N GLU A 1000 10.88 17.62 -14.36
CA GLU A 1000 10.73 17.78 -12.91
C GLU A 1000 12.07 18.11 -12.23
N ARG A 1001 12.09 19.07 -11.31
CA ARG A 1001 13.28 19.43 -10.52
C ARG A 1001 13.13 18.94 -9.07
N ALA A 1002 14.02 18.04 -8.65
CA ALA A 1002 14.03 17.47 -7.31
C ALA A 1002 15.07 18.16 -6.42
N GLY A 1003 14.63 18.70 -5.28
CA GLY A 1003 15.49 19.28 -4.26
C GLY A 1003 16.39 20.42 -4.77
N GLN A 1004 17.68 20.39 -4.43
CA GLN A 1004 18.70 21.29 -4.96
C GLN A 1004 19.21 20.82 -6.33
N TRP A 1005 19.55 21.77 -7.21
CA TRP A 1005 20.17 21.50 -8.52
C TRP A 1005 21.64 21.93 -8.54
N ASN A 1006 22.46 21.20 -9.30
CA ASN A 1006 23.88 21.50 -9.52
C ASN A 1006 24.11 22.27 -10.82
N TYR A 1007 23.59 21.73 -11.94
CA TYR A 1007 23.76 22.30 -13.27
C TYR A 1007 22.64 21.94 -14.23
N ALA A 1008 22.47 22.78 -15.25
CA ALA A 1008 21.80 22.46 -16.51
C ALA A 1008 22.81 22.69 -17.65
N ALA A 1009 22.84 21.82 -18.65
CA ALA A 1009 23.84 21.84 -19.71
C ALA A 1009 23.28 21.44 -21.06
N TRP A 1010 23.53 22.24 -22.10
CA TRP A 1010 23.26 21.88 -23.49
C TRP A 1010 24.46 21.16 -24.08
N GLU A 1011 24.27 19.93 -24.53
CA GLU A 1011 25.21 19.20 -25.39
C GLU A 1011 25.10 19.69 -26.84
N ALA A 1012 26.23 19.87 -27.50
CA ALA A 1012 26.33 20.35 -28.87
C ALA A 1012 25.63 19.41 -29.87
N PRO A 1013 24.97 19.95 -30.92
CA PRO A 1013 24.36 19.15 -31.97
C PRO A 1013 25.37 18.26 -32.70
N ASN A 1014 24.92 17.06 -33.09
CA ASN A 1014 25.67 16.17 -33.97
C ASN A 1014 24.72 15.36 -34.87
N ALA A 1015 25.26 14.46 -35.69
CA ALA A 1015 24.49 13.71 -36.69
C ALA A 1015 23.37 12.81 -36.10
N THR A 1016 23.43 12.41 -34.83
CA THR A 1016 22.37 11.61 -34.17
C THR A 1016 21.44 12.44 -33.28
N ILE A 1017 21.90 13.62 -32.84
CA ILE A 1017 21.11 14.61 -32.07
C ILE A 1017 21.21 16.01 -32.73
N PRO A 1018 20.49 16.28 -33.84
CA PRO A 1018 20.65 17.50 -34.63
C PRO A 1018 20.13 18.78 -33.94
N LEU A 1019 19.41 18.67 -32.82
CA LEU A 1019 18.99 19.81 -31.99
C LEU A 1019 19.87 20.02 -30.74
N GLY A 1020 20.87 19.15 -30.52
CA GLY A 1020 21.55 18.98 -29.24
C GLY A 1020 20.72 18.14 -28.25
N ARG A 1021 21.16 18.10 -26.99
CA ARG A 1021 20.52 17.39 -25.87
C ARG A 1021 20.65 18.24 -24.61
N LEU A 1022 19.59 18.39 -23.81
CA LEU A 1022 19.74 18.96 -22.46
C LEU A 1022 20.15 17.86 -21.48
N TRP A 1023 21.08 18.17 -20.59
CA TRP A 1023 21.37 17.43 -19.37
C TRP A 1023 21.02 18.30 -18.16
N VAL A 1024 20.40 17.71 -17.13
CA VAL A 1024 20.15 18.36 -15.84
C VAL A 1024 20.65 17.48 -14.71
N SER A 1025 21.19 18.10 -13.67
CA SER A 1025 21.69 17.41 -12.49
C SER A 1025 21.10 18.03 -11.23
N ASP A 1026 20.38 17.22 -10.45
CA ASP A 1026 19.70 17.59 -9.20
C ASP A 1026 19.60 16.38 -8.26
N GLU A 1027 18.82 16.44 -7.18
CA GLU A 1027 18.80 15.36 -6.18
C GLU A 1027 18.28 14.00 -6.71
N ARG A 1028 17.72 13.95 -7.93
CA ARG A 1028 17.41 12.72 -8.68
C ARG A 1028 18.59 12.17 -9.51
N GLY A 1029 19.80 12.70 -9.33
CA GLY A 1029 20.97 12.35 -10.11
C GLY A 1029 21.03 13.08 -11.46
N LEU A 1030 21.54 12.40 -12.49
CA LEU A 1030 21.79 13.00 -13.81
C LEU A 1030 20.78 12.48 -14.85
N ARG A 1031 20.06 13.40 -15.50
CA ARG A 1031 19.01 13.08 -16.49
C ARG A 1031 19.22 13.86 -17.78
N SER A 1032 18.89 13.24 -18.93
CA SER A 1032 18.98 13.89 -20.23
C SER A 1032 17.66 13.90 -21.00
N PHE A 1033 17.47 14.93 -21.83
CA PHE A 1033 16.25 15.17 -22.59
C PHE A 1033 16.60 15.62 -24.01
N LEU A 1034 15.85 15.08 -24.98
CA LEU A 1034 15.84 15.60 -26.35
C LEU A 1034 14.74 16.67 -26.46
N PRO A 1035 14.99 17.82 -27.11
CA PRO A 1035 14.01 18.88 -27.31
C PRO A 1035 12.73 18.44 -28.03
#